data_AF-A0AA88KUH9-F1
#
_entry.id   AF-A0AA88KUH9-F1
#
_cell.length_a   1.000
_cell.length_b   1.000
_cell.length_c   1.000
_cell.angle_alpha   90.00
_cell.angle_beta   90.00
_cell.angle_gamma   90.00
#
_symmetry.space_group_name_H-M   'P 1'
#
loop_
_entity.id
_entity.type
_entity.pdbx_description
1 polymer ?
#
loop_
_entity_poly.entity_id
_entity_poly.type
_entity_poly.pdbx_seq_one_letter_code
_entity_poly.pdbx_strand_id
1 'polypeptide(L)'
;MPHYDEVQTPLDLFRMFITEDILSNIVDQTNLNAMRKKNLALKLSLEELRRFLGVQMLMSILKLPAIRMYWENGIRYSPVADTMSRDRFISLRSFLHICYDTLMIPKGEVGHDKLFKIRRLYDAFRENLKKNRQRNEIQSIDEQMIPFKGRIGFRQYLKDKPHSWGVKVFTGAGISGIVYDIEIYTGKGAVEISELGQGTDVVLRLVENLPRFMNFKLFFDNFYTGIDLIHKLRVEYGTESCGTIRSNRMRGAVLDTNAYMKKKGRGSVDFRFERHSEVSVVKWYDNKPVHLASSYCAVTPIDKCQRWDGTTRKYVEVDRPRIVPDYNKSMGGVDLADMFLELYRTDIRSKKWYTRIMSKVKSSLETSDHESLESLTVMNEKSVAVLLDMLKDVIGSFKVPGGKFNASQICSRIQYLHQRTIEENIELLRIENSRLNEVVNLQKELERIKSQKNGQIYVPAPQQASYAQALKGPETFSVILEPVSVEKRNRMNFDEAMQVTESISRVVKGENSDFSVKKVVPAKEGRVILELGSKRELEAAMSVLTEKVSDTKYKPKEVKKHFPRMLVNGAPSPQVKDESEKYLLQCNPEIQRMANEGESFRIITILENASKRKVVVEVSPKIRQFILSQRGLRIGFILASCDDYVHLIRCSKCCLYGHRKTDCRADEVCSWLLGPHTYKNCDKSFSSRPNCRACEKNKLKSDGHAAYELSKCPVAKKLTARLKNNIQFN
;
A
#
# COMPACT_ATOMS: atom_id res chain seq x y z
N MET A 1 37.44 18.74 21.54
CA MET A 1 36.20 19.22 20.88
C MET A 1 35.48 20.05 21.91
N PRO A 2 34.88 21.18 21.53
CA PRO A 2 34.13 22.01 22.47
C PRO A 2 32.97 21.22 23.09
N HIS A 3 32.69 21.47 24.37
CA HIS A 3 31.48 20.93 25.03
C HIS A 3 30.24 21.56 24.37
N TYR A 4 29.05 20.93 24.47
CA TYR A 4 27.82 21.51 23.90
C TYR A 4 27.56 22.94 24.42
N ASP A 5 27.95 23.19 25.68
CA ASP A 5 27.82 24.49 26.35
C ASP A 5 28.81 25.56 25.83
N GLU A 6 29.78 25.16 25.00
CA GLU A 6 30.75 26.05 24.34
C GLU A 6 30.37 26.36 22.88
N VAL A 7 29.23 25.86 22.40
CA VAL A 7 28.71 26.16 21.06
C VAL A 7 28.24 27.63 21.02
N GLN A 8 29.01 28.47 20.35
CA GLN A 8 28.69 29.89 20.19
C GLN A 8 27.99 30.20 18.87
N THR A 9 28.22 29.36 17.85
CA THR A 9 27.64 29.54 16.52
C THR A 9 27.03 28.25 15.98
N PRO A 10 26.03 28.35 15.07
CA PRO A 10 25.55 27.21 14.29
C PRO A 10 26.64 26.43 13.54
N LEU A 11 27.75 27.07 13.19
CA LEU A 11 28.89 26.42 12.54
C LEU A 11 29.65 25.52 13.52
N ASP A 12 29.81 25.94 14.78
CA ASP A 12 30.44 25.12 15.81
C ASP A 12 29.62 23.84 16.04
N LEU A 13 28.29 23.97 16.03
CA LEU A 13 27.38 22.83 16.06
C LEU A 13 27.61 21.89 14.87
N PHE A 14 27.67 22.40 13.64
CA PHE A 14 27.97 21.56 12.46
C PHE A 14 29.33 20.86 12.57
N ARG A 15 30.38 21.60 12.96
CA ARG A 15 31.75 21.08 13.10
C ARG A 15 31.87 20.03 14.21
N MET A 16 31.01 20.13 15.22
CA MET A 16 30.94 19.16 16.30
C MET A 16 30.40 17.80 15.82
N PHE A 17 29.52 17.77 14.82
CA PHE A 17 28.99 16.52 14.26
C PHE A 17 29.70 16.03 12.99
N ILE A 18 30.19 16.96 12.15
CA ILE A 18 30.98 16.69 10.95
C ILE A 18 32.33 17.36 11.10
N THR A 19 33.30 16.59 11.58
CA THR A 19 34.64 17.08 11.91
C THR A 19 35.48 17.39 10.66
N GLU A 20 36.53 18.19 10.83
CA GLU A 20 37.50 18.49 9.77
C GLU A 20 38.18 17.23 9.20
N ASP A 21 38.40 16.21 10.03
CA ASP A 21 38.91 14.91 9.60
C ASP A 21 37.95 14.20 8.62
N ILE A 22 36.65 14.23 8.91
CA ILE A 22 35.62 13.67 8.03
C ILE A 22 35.61 14.41 6.69
N LEU A 23 35.65 15.75 6.73
CA LEU A 23 35.66 16.57 5.52
C LEU A 23 36.91 16.31 4.67
N SER A 24 38.09 16.24 5.31
CA SER A 24 39.36 15.94 4.65
C SER A 24 39.33 14.56 3.99
N ASN A 25 38.81 13.54 4.68
CA ASN A 25 38.59 12.23 4.09
C ASN A 25 37.67 12.26 2.86
N ILE A 26 36.58 13.04 2.89
CA ILE A 26 35.68 13.19 1.74
C ILE A 26 36.43 13.82 0.54
N VAL A 27 37.28 14.83 0.79
CA VAL A 27 38.11 15.44 -0.25
C VAL A 27 39.01 14.41 -0.91
N ASP A 28 39.80 13.69 -0.12
CA ASP A 28 40.76 12.70 -0.60
C ASP A 28 40.06 11.59 -1.39
N GLN A 29 39.00 11.00 -0.82
CA GLN A 29 38.28 9.91 -1.47
C GLN A 29 37.55 10.37 -2.73
N THR A 30 37.06 11.60 -2.77
CA THR A 30 36.39 12.16 -3.95
C THR A 30 37.39 12.42 -5.10
N ASN A 31 38.56 12.99 -4.78
CA ASN A 31 39.66 13.16 -5.75
C ASN A 31 40.15 11.81 -6.30
N LEU A 32 40.42 10.84 -5.42
CA LEU A 32 40.83 9.49 -5.80
C LEU A 32 39.78 8.78 -6.67
N ASN A 33 38.49 8.91 -6.32
CA ASN A 33 37.42 8.31 -7.11
C ASN A 33 37.29 8.93 -8.52
N ALA A 34 37.57 10.23 -8.68
CA ALA A 34 37.60 10.87 -9.99
C ALA A 34 38.78 10.37 -10.86
N MET A 35 39.97 10.27 -10.25
CA MET A 35 41.14 9.66 -10.90
C MET A 35 40.85 8.22 -11.32
N ARG A 36 40.32 7.38 -10.42
CA ARG A 36 40.03 5.96 -10.72
C ARG A 36 39.00 5.75 -11.81
N LYS A 37 37.93 6.56 -11.87
CA LYS A 37 36.81 6.34 -12.81
C LYS A 37 37.01 6.98 -14.17
N LYS A 38 37.73 8.11 -14.23
CA LYS A 38 37.80 8.96 -15.42
C LYS A 38 39.20 9.48 -15.71
N ASN A 39 40.22 9.05 -14.97
CA ASN A 39 41.58 9.58 -15.03
C ASN A 39 41.59 11.12 -14.94
N LEU A 40 40.69 11.67 -14.12
CA LEU A 40 40.46 13.11 -14.01
C LEU A 40 41.03 13.62 -12.69
N ALA A 41 42.00 14.54 -12.80
CA ALA A 41 42.46 15.33 -11.67
C ALA A 41 41.37 16.34 -11.27
N LEU A 42 40.46 15.91 -10.39
CA LEU A 42 39.31 16.73 -9.97
C LEU A 42 39.76 18.00 -9.22
N LYS A 43 40.90 17.94 -8.51
CA LYS A 43 41.49 19.04 -7.73
C LYS A 43 40.49 19.66 -6.75
N LEU A 44 39.65 18.84 -6.13
CA LEU A 44 38.76 19.28 -5.05
C LEU A 44 39.61 19.69 -3.84
N SER A 45 39.36 20.88 -3.32
CA SER A 45 39.93 21.34 -2.05
C SER A 45 38.90 21.23 -0.92
N LEU A 46 39.38 21.31 0.33
CA LEU A 46 38.52 21.33 1.51
C LEU A 46 37.57 22.54 1.51
N GLU A 47 38.06 23.71 1.12
CA GLU A 47 37.26 24.93 1.00
C GLU A 47 36.18 24.80 -0.10
N GLU A 48 36.52 24.19 -1.24
CA GLU A 48 35.54 23.96 -2.29
C GLU A 48 34.49 22.90 -1.89
N LEU A 49 34.87 21.87 -1.12
CA LEU A 49 33.91 20.92 -0.55
C LEU A 49 32.93 21.62 0.39
N ARG A 50 33.41 22.53 1.24
CA ARG A 50 32.54 23.35 2.12
C ARG A 50 31.54 24.17 1.31
N ARG A 51 31.99 24.86 0.25
CA ARG A 51 31.10 25.56 -0.69
C ARG A 51 30.07 24.64 -1.33
N PHE A 52 30.48 23.45 -1.76
CA PHE A 52 29.57 22.45 -2.33
C PHE A 52 28.48 22.02 -1.33
N LEU A 53 28.84 21.76 -0.07
CA LEU A 53 27.89 21.44 0.99
C LEU A 53 26.94 22.61 1.28
N GLY A 54 27.46 23.83 1.35
CA GLY A 54 26.65 25.05 1.51
C GLY A 54 25.64 25.23 0.38
N VAL A 55 26.05 25.03 -0.87
CA VAL A 55 25.12 25.03 -2.02
C VAL A 55 24.03 23.97 -1.86
N GLN A 56 24.35 22.76 -1.37
CA GLN A 56 23.33 21.73 -1.12
C GLN A 56 22.36 22.10 0.00
N MET A 57 22.81 22.84 1.02
CA MET A 57 21.94 23.36 2.09
C MET A 57 21.02 24.47 1.55
N LEU A 58 21.53 25.40 0.74
CA LEU A 58 20.70 26.41 0.08
C LEU A 58 19.60 25.79 -0.78
N MET A 59 19.94 24.75 -1.56
CA MET A 59 18.99 24.01 -2.39
C MET A 59 17.96 23.20 -1.59
N SER A 60 18.20 22.93 -0.31
CA SER A 60 17.24 22.22 0.55
C SER A 60 16.22 23.17 1.18
N ILE A 61 16.59 24.45 1.34
CA ILE A 61 15.71 25.54 1.77
C ILE A 61 14.89 26.06 0.59
N LEU A 62 15.55 26.55 -0.46
CA LEU A 62 14.90 27.08 -1.65
C LEU A 62 14.86 26.00 -2.73
N LYS A 63 13.77 25.26 -2.83
CA LYS A 63 13.64 24.14 -3.76
C LYS A 63 13.15 24.59 -5.13
N LEU A 64 13.99 24.47 -6.15
CA LEU A 64 13.57 24.60 -7.56
C LEU A 64 13.24 23.23 -8.20
N PRO A 65 12.30 23.17 -9.17
CA PRO A 65 11.87 21.92 -9.80
C PRO A 65 13.00 21.09 -10.43
N ALA A 66 14.06 21.75 -10.91
CA ALA A 66 15.24 21.10 -11.46
C ALA A 66 16.52 21.79 -11.00
N ILE A 67 17.57 20.98 -10.77
CA ILE A 67 18.88 21.48 -10.31
C ILE A 67 19.47 22.49 -11.30
N ARG A 68 19.22 22.39 -12.61
CA ARG A 68 19.80 23.33 -13.58
C ARG A 68 19.22 24.74 -13.45
N MET A 69 17.99 24.86 -12.95
CA MET A 69 17.25 26.12 -12.86
C MET A 69 17.92 27.15 -11.96
N TYR A 70 18.71 26.74 -10.96
CA TYR A 70 19.45 27.70 -10.12
C TYR A 70 20.45 28.55 -10.93
N TRP A 71 20.87 28.09 -12.11
CA TRP A 71 21.80 28.77 -13.01
C TRP A 71 21.14 29.33 -14.28
N GLU A 72 19.83 29.10 -14.50
CA GLU A 72 19.13 29.52 -15.72
C GLU A 72 18.70 30.98 -15.65
N ASN A 73 18.75 31.69 -16.78
CA ASN A 73 18.36 33.10 -16.86
C ASN A 73 16.87 33.29 -16.48
N GLY A 74 16.56 34.38 -15.78
CA GLY A 74 15.20 34.72 -15.32
C GLY A 74 14.84 34.16 -13.94
N ILE A 75 15.40 33.01 -13.57
CA ILE A 75 15.19 32.36 -12.26
C ILE A 75 16.51 32.03 -11.53
N ARG A 76 17.62 32.58 -12.04
CA ARG A 76 18.97 32.42 -11.48
C ARG A 76 18.96 32.79 -10.01
N TYR A 77 19.48 31.90 -9.18
CA TYR A 77 19.66 32.17 -7.76
C TYR A 77 21.14 32.43 -7.47
N SER A 78 21.51 33.72 -7.41
CA SER A 78 22.89 34.18 -7.23
C SER A 78 23.67 33.47 -6.11
N PRO A 79 23.12 33.28 -4.89
CA PRO A 79 23.85 32.58 -3.82
C PRO A 79 24.31 31.15 -4.18
N VAL A 80 23.60 30.48 -5.09
CA VAL A 80 24.02 29.19 -5.64
C VAL A 80 24.92 29.39 -6.86
N ALA A 81 24.47 30.22 -7.80
CA ALA A 81 25.05 30.32 -9.12
C ALA A 81 26.43 30.99 -9.16
N ASP A 82 26.68 31.90 -8.23
CA ASP A 82 27.92 32.66 -8.11
C ASP A 82 28.93 31.92 -7.20
N THR A 83 28.45 31.07 -6.27
CA THR A 83 29.31 30.24 -5.41
C THR A 83 30.01 29.12 -6.19
N MET A 84 29.31 28.49 -7.13
CA MET A 84 29.84 27.39 -7.92
C MET A 84 29.15 27.29 -9.27
N SER A 85 29.91 27.03 -10.34
CA SER A 85 29.31 26.80 -11.65
C SER A 85 28.48 25.52 -11.68
N ARG A 86 27.43 25.51 -12.51
CA ARG A 86 26.54 24.35 -12.70
C ARG A 86 27.32 23.07 -12.99
N ASP A 87 28.28 23.17 -13.90
CA ASP A 87 29.02 22.00 -14.40
C ASP A 87 30.02 21.51 -13.34
N ARG A 88 30.61 22.42 -12.55
CA ARG A 88 31.44 22.04 -11.40
C ARG A 88 30.60 21.34 -10.33
N PHE A 89 29.43 21.87 -9.98
CA PHE A 89 28.52 21.24 -9.02
C PHE A 89 28.10 19.84 -9.47
N ILE A 90 27.71 19.67 -10.73
CA ILE A 90 27.35 18.36 -11.31
C ILE A 90 28.54 17.39 -11.29
N SER A 91 29.75 17.87 -11.59
CA SER A 91 31.00 17.09 -11.56
C SER A 91 31.30 16.59 -10.14
N LEU A 92 31.37 17.49 -9.16
CA LEU A 92 31.61 17.15 -7.75
C LEU A 92 30.58 16.14 -7.24
N ARG A 93 29.29 16.37 -7.50
CA ARG A 93 28.21 15.44 -7.13
C ARG A 93 28.40 14.05 -7.75
N SER A 94 28.89 13.98 -8.98
CA SER A 94 29.09 12.71 -9.71
C SER A 94 30.26 11.91 -9.15
N PHE A 95 31.30 12.58 -8.66
CA PHE A 95 32.49 11.95 -8.08
C PHE A 95 32.49 11.84 -6.55
N LEU A 96 31.56 12.49 -5.85
CA LEU A 96 31.46 12.44 -4.39
C LEU A 96 31.57 11.01 -3.85
N HIS A 97 32.54 10.80 -2.95
CA HIS A 97 32.93 9.52 -2.38
C HIS A 97 33.52 9.71 -0.98
N ILE A 98 33.32 8.73 -0.09
CA ILE A 98 33.60 8.88 1.36
C ILE A 98 34.50 7.76 1.91
N CYS A 99 34.60 6.63 1.19
CA CYS A 99 35.27 5.43 1.68
C CYS A 99 36.46 5.02 0.81
N TYR A 100 37.44 4.37 1.43
CA TYR A 100 38.53 3.69 0.75
C TYR A 100 38.02 2.38 0.17
N ASP A 101 37.58 2.39 -1.09
CA ASP A 101 37.01 1.21 -1.77
C ASP A 101 37.94 -0.01 -1.74
N THR A 102 39.25 0.18 -1.57
CA THR A 102 40.27 -0.88 -1.44
C THR A 102 40.17 -1.67 -0.14
N LEU A 103 39.61 -1.08 0.91
CA LEU A 103 39.44 -1.71 2.23
C LEU A 103 38.09 -2.42 2.36
N MET A 104 37.25 -2.39 1.31
CA MET A 104 35.93 -3.03 1.35
C MET A 104 36.07 -4.54 1.14
N ILE A 105 35.79 -5.31 2.19
CA ILE A 105 35.67 -6.77 2.09
C ILE A 105 34.59 -7.13 1.04
N PRO A 106 34.85 -8.03 0.09
CA PRO A 106 33.89 -8.45 -0.93
C PRO A 106 32.58 -9.01 -0.36
N LYS A 107 31.50 -8.87 -1.13
CA LYS A 107 30.19 -9.38 -0.74
C LYS A 107 30.22 -10.91 -0.69
N GLY A 108 29.87 -11.48 0.47
CA GLY A 108 29.81 -12.92 0.69
C GLY A 108 30.94 -13.45 1.57
N GLU A 109 31.97 -12.63 1.81
CA GLU A 109 33.05 -12.96 2.75
C GLU A 109 32.69 -12.56 4.19
N VAL A 110 33.33 -13.25 5.15
CA VAL A 110 33.17 -12.98 6.58
C VAL A 110 33.65 -11.55 6.87
N GLY A 111 32.86 -10.79 7.62
CA GLY A 111 33.17 -9.39 7.94
C GLY A 111 32.73 -8.37 6.90
N HIS A 112 32.04 -8.76 5.82
CA HIS A 112 31.49 -7.80 4.85
C HIS A 112 30.50 -6.81 5.49
N ASP A 113 30.90 -5.54 5.60
CA ASP A 113 30.03 -4.47 6.07
C ASP A 113 29.18 -3.88 4.93
N LYS A 114 27.86 -4.06 5.01
CA LYS A 114 26.90 -3.50 4.05
C LYS A 114 26.88 -1.96 4.06
N LEU A 115 27.28 -1.32 5.18
CA LEU A 115 27.37 0.13 5.32
C LEU A 115 28.77 0.69 5.04
N PHE A 116 29.72 -0.13 4.59
CA PHE A 116 31.13 0.25 4.44
C PHE A 116 31.33 1.62 3.75
N LYS A 117 30.52 1.91 2.73
CA LYS A 117 30.60 3.18 1.97
C LYS A 117 30.27 4.46 2.74
N ILE A 118 29.59 4.32 3.87
CA ILE A 118 29.20 5.44 4.75
C ILE A 118 29.68 5.24 6.19
N ARG A 119 30.29 4.08 6.50
CA ARG A 119 30.60 3.62 7.86
C ARG A 119 31.30 4.67 8.70
N ARG A 120 32.42 5.20 8.21
CA ARG A 120 33.21 6.24 8.93
C ARG A 120 32.38 7.49 9.27
N LEU A 121 31.59 7.99 8.32
CA LEU A 121 30.71 9.14 8.58
C LEU A 121 29.59 8.78 9.56
N TYR A 122 29.00 7.60 9.39
CA TYR A 122 27.90 7.12 10.20
C TYR A 122 28.30 6.90 11.67
N ASP A 123 29.41 6.22 11.92
CA ASP A 123 29.89 5.96 13.28
C ASP A 123 30.27 7.26 13.98
N ALA A 124 31.02 8.14 13.31
CA ALA A 124 31.37 9.45 13.87
C ALA A 124 30.14 10.31 14.16
N PHE A 125 29.16 10.34 13.25
CA PHE A 125 27.90 11.05 13.49
C PHE A 125 27.15 10.48 14.71
N ARG A 126 27.05 9.16 14.81
CA ARG A 126 26.36 8.47 15.90
C ARG A 126 27.06 8.71 17.24
N GLU A 127 28.39 8.68 17.28
CA GLU A 127 29.16 9.04 18.46
C GLU A 127 28.95 10.49 18.87
N ASN A 128 28.93 11.42 17.92
CA ASN A 128 28.73 12.83 18.19
C ASN A 128 27.30 13.11 18.70
N LEU A 129 26.28 12.40 18.20
CA LEU A 129 24.92 12.43 18.78
C LEU A 129 24.91 11.98 20.25
N LYS A 130 25.67 10.93 20.57
CA LYS A 130 25.75 10.38 21.93
C LYS A 130 26.54 11.27 22.90
N LYS A 131 27.62 11.90 22.44
CA LYS A 131 28.52 12.72 23.27
C LYS A 131 28.00 14.13 23.52
N ASN A 132 27.38 14.74 22.51
CA ASN A 132 27.18 16.19 22.48
C ASN A 132 25.71 16.60 22.60
N ARG A 133 24.83 15.74 23.10
CA ARG A 133 23.42 16.09 23.33
C ARG A 133 23.00 15.81 24.74
N GLN A 134 22.45 16.84 25.38
CA GLN A 134 21.67 16.65 26.58
C GLN A 134 20.39 15.90 26.21
N ARG A 135 20.10 14.82 26.94
CA ARG A 135 18.92 14.01 26.70
C ARG A 135 17.78 14.48 27.59
N ASN A 136 16.62 14.70 26.99
CA ASN A 136 15.38 14.93 27.73
C ASN A 136 14.92 13.64 28.42
N GLU A 137 14.24 13.82 29.55
CA GLU A 137 13.69 12.74 30.36
C GLU A 137 12.77 11.82 29.54
N ILE A 138 11.93 12.40 28.68
CA ILE A 138 10.96 11.68 27.86
C ILE A 138 11.52 11.48 26.44
N GLN A 139 11.63 10.21 26.02
CA GLN A 139 12.14 9.84 24.70
C GLN A 139 11.22 8.81 24.04
N SER A 140 11.16 8.88 22.72
CA SER A 140 10.43 7.94 21.87
C SER A 140 11.40 7.17 20.97
N ILE A 141 11.09 5.90 20.72
CA ILE A 141 11.80 5.06 19.77
C ILE A 141 10.82 4.60 18.70
N ASP A 142 11.15 4.93 17.45
CA ASP A 142 10.40 4.52 16.28
C ASP A 142 11.32 4.49 15.04
N GLU A 143 10.73 4.38 13.86
CA GLU A 143 11.37 4.00 12.63
C GLU A 143 11.22 5.15 11.63
N GLN A 144 12.34 5.67 11.17
CA GLN A 144 12.40 6.65 10.09
C GLN A 144 12.71 5.97 8.76
N MET A 145 12.28 6.61 7.67
CA MET A 145 12.62 6.18 6.32
C MET A 145 13.51 7.21 5.64
N ILE A 146 14.67 6.76 5.12
CA ILE A 146 15.46 7.53 4.15
C ILE A 146 14.99 7.13 2.73
N PRO A 147 14.28 8.01 1.99
CA PRO A 147 13.68 7.64 0.71
C PRO A 147 14.75 7.26 -0.32
N PHE A 148 14.66 6.03 -0.85
CA PHE A 148 15.59 5.54 -1.86
C PHE A 148 15.00 4.36 -2.67
N LYS A 149 14.87 4.55 -3.99
CA LYS A 149 14.37 3.53 -4.91
C LYS A 149 15.46 2.84 -5.75
N GLY A 150 16.73 3.22 -5.57
CA GLY A 150 17.85 2.62 -6.29
C GLY A 150 18.17 1.18 -5.83
N ARG A 151 19.21 0.59 -6.42
CA ARG A 151 19.67 -0.77 -6.12
C ARG A 151 20.52 -0.77 -4.84
N ILE A 152 20.06 -1.45 -3.81
CA ILE A 152 20.77 -1.67 -2.55
C ILE A 152 20.23 -2.94 -1.89
N GLY A 153 21.10 -3.73 -1.24
CA GLY A 153 20.75 -5.06 -0.71
C GLY A 153 19.87 -5.06 0.54
N PHE A 154 19.69 -3.91 1.19
CA PHE A 154 18.95 -3.76 2.45
C PHE A 154 17.80 -2.74 2.36
N ARG A 155 17.33 -2.44 1.15
CA ARG A 155 16.15 -1.60 0.93
C ARG A 155 14.93 -2.24 1.60
N GLN A 156 14.18 -1.45 2.36
CA GLN A 156 12.96 -1.87 3.02
C GLN A 156 11.72 -1.23 2.38
N TYR A 157 10.59 -1.87 2.60
CA TYR A 157 9.27 -1.32 2.34
C TYR A 157 8.52 -1.14 3.66
N LEU A 158 8.14 0.10 3.99
CA LEU A 158 7.31 0.44 5.15
C LEU A 158 6.01 1.04 4.63
N LYS A 159 4.90 0.30 4.73
CA LYS A 159 3.62 0.65 4.10
C LYS A 159 3.05 1.99 4.57
N ASP A 160 3.19 2.26 5.86
CA ASP A 160 2.46 3.35 6.53
C ASP A 160 3.29 4.65 6.66
N LYS A 161 4.54 4.67 6.17
CA LYS A 161 5.37 5.89 6.13
C LYS A 161 5.16 6.64 4.79
N PRO A 162 5.22 7.98 4.76
CA PRO A 162 4.96 8.79 3.55
C PRO A 162 5.78 8.35 2.33
N HIS A 163 7.05 8.01 2.57
CA HIS A 163 7.92 7.36 1.59
C HIS A 163 8.01 5.89 1.91
N SER A 164 7.30 5.06 1.16
CA SER A 164 7.20 3.65 1.52
C SER A 164 8.44 2.81 1.15
N TRP A 165 9.35 3.31 0.32
CA TRP A 165 10.54 2.60 -0.15
C TRP A 165 11.83 3.34 0.19
N GLY A 166 12.76 2.68 0.88
CA GLY A 166 14.02 3.31 1.23
C GLY A 166 14.91 2.50 2.17
N VAL A 167 15.77 3.21 2.89
CA VAL A 167 16.59 2.63 3.96
C VAL A 167 15.86 2.88 5.28
N LYS A 168 15.52 1.80 5.98
CA LYS A 168 14.92 1.85 7.32
C LYS A 168 15.99 2.26 8.34
N VAL A 169 15.65 3.19 9.21
CA VAL A 169 16.51 3.68 10.28
C VAL A 169 15.70 3.61 11.58
N PHE A 170 16.21 2.91 12.58
CA PHE A 170 15.69 2.99 13.94
C PHE A 170 16.19 4.29 14.57
N THR A 171 15.34 5.01 15.28
CA THR A 171 15.65 6.35 15.76
C THR A 171 15.12 6.54 17.17
N GLY A 172 15.99 7.04 18.06
CA GLY A 172 15.60 7.53 19.38
C GLY A 172 15.57 9.06 19.37
N ALA A 173 14.44 9.65 19.73
CA ALA A 173 14.26 11.10 19.74
C ALA A 173 13.49 11.58 20.98
N GLY A 174 13.82 12.77 21.47
CA GLY A 174 13.07 13.45 22.52
C GLY A 174 11.73 13.99 22.03
N ILE A 175 10.88 14.42 22.96
CA ILE A 175 9.57 15.04 22.66
C ILE A 175 9.66 16.28 21.77
N SER A 176 10.81 16.97 21.77
CA SER A 176 11.10 18.13 20.93
C SER A 176 11.44 17.76 19.48
N GLY A 177 11.52 16.47 19.14
CA GLY A 177 11.97 15.99 17.83
C GLY A 177 13.49 15.96 17.66
N ILE A 178 14.23 16.25 18.73
CA ILE A 178 15.69 16.14 18.74
C ILE A 178 16.09 14.67 18.72
N VAL A 179 16.91 14.29 17.75
CA VAL A 179 17.43 12.92 17.59
C VAL A 179 18.65 12.69 18.48
N TYR A 180 18.61 11.66 19.32
CA TYR A 180 19.69 11.29 20.24
C TYR A 180 20.52 10.10 19.78
N ASP A 181 19.93 9.18 19.02
CA ASP A 181 20.66 8.07 18.40
C ASP A 181 19.90 7.54 17.18
N ILE A 182 20.65 6.97 16.23
CA ILE A 182 20.11 6.28 15.06
C ILE A 182 20.82 4.95 14.82
N GLU A 183 20.06 3.97 14.33
CA GLU A 183 20.61 2.69 13.86
C GLU A 183 20.07 2.34 12.47
N ILE A 184 20.96 2.22 11.48
CA ILE A 184 20.56 1.86 10.12
C ILE A 184 20.32 0.35 10.02
N TYR A 185 19.12 -0.03 9.58
CA TYR A 185 18.78 -1.44 9.36
C TYR A 185 19.38 -1.96 8.05
N THR A 186 20.21 -3.00 8.14
CA THR A 186 20.97 -3.59 7.02
C THR A 186 20.44 -4.96 6.57
N GLY A 187 19.19 -5.28 6.92
CA GLY A 187 18.52 -6.53 6.56
C GLY A 187 18.74 -7.67 7.56
N LYS A 188 18.05 -8.78 7.33
CA LYS A 188 18.11 -9.97 8.20
C LYS A 188 19.53 -10.56 8.24
N GLY A 189 19.96 -11.01 9.43
CA GLY A 189 21.25 -11.68 9.65
C GLY A 189 22.46 -10.76 9.66
N ALA A 190 22.28 -9.45 9.69
CA ALA A 190 23.38 -8.49 9.77
C ALA A 190 23.85 -8.21 11.21
N VAL A 191 22.97 -8.41 12.18
CA VAL A 191 23.25 -8.34 13.62
C VAL A 191 22.68 -9.60 14.23
N GLU A 192 23.41 -10.19 15.17
CA GLU A 192 22.91 -11.31 15.97
C GLU A 192 21.72 -10.85 16.79
N ILE A 193 20.63 -11.62 16.73
CA ILE A 193 19.39 -11.32 17.44
C ILE A 193 19.40 -12.17 18.70
N SER A 194 19.31 -11.52 19.85
CA SER A 194 19.23 -12.22 21.13
C SER A 194 17.91 -12.96 21.28
N GLU A 195 17.80 -13.80 22.31
CA GLU A 195 16.56 -14.48 22.66
C GLU A 195 15.40 -13.51 22.98
N LEU A 196 15.71 -12.26 23.33
CA LEU A 196 14.72 -11.20 23.59
C LEU A 196 14.11 -10.61 22.30
N GLY A 197 14.70 -10.94 21.15
CA GLY A 197 14.22 -10.56 19.83
C GLY A 197 14.68 -9.18 19.35
N GLN A 198 14.60 -8.99 18.03
CA GLN A 198 15.19 -7.85 17.33
C GLN A 198 14.73 -6.49 17.86
N GLY A 199 13.43 -6.34 18.17
CA GLY A 199 12.88 -5.08 18.67
C GLY A 199 13.53 -4.68 19.99
N THR A 200 13.61 -5.61 20.93
CA THR A 200 14.28 -5.43 22.23
C THR A 200 15.74 -5.05 22.04
N ASP A 201 16.48 -5.78 21.20
CA ASP A 201 17.90 -5.52 21.00
C ASP A 201 18.18 -4.13 20.41
N VAL A 202 17.33 -3.68 19.48
CA VAL A 202 17.42 -2.33 18.91
C VAL A 202 17.21 -1.28 19.98
N VAL A 203 16.19 -1.42 20.83
CA VAL A 203 15.94 -0.46 21.92
C VAL A 203 17.16 -0.38 22.83
N LEU A 204 17.69 -1.52 23.29
CA LEU A 204 18.84 -1.56 24.18
C LEU A 204 20.08 -0.91 23.56
N ARG A 205 20.33 -1.08 22.25
CA ARG A 205 21.46 -0.42 21.56
C ARG A 205 21.28 1.08 21.38
N LEU A 206 20.06 1.59 21.25
CA LEU A 206 19.79 3.04 21.12
C LEU A 206 19.87 3.77 22.47
N VAL A 207 19.69 3.05 23.58
CA VAL A 207 19.71 3.59 24.95
C VAL A 207 20.90 3.11 25.78
N GLU A 208 21.88 2.47 25.15
CA GLU A 208 23.10 1.94 25.78
C GLU A 208 23.83 3.00 26.63
N ASN A 209 23.90 4.23 26.12
CA ASN A 209 24.55 5.37 26.79
C ASN A 209 23.59 6.25 27.59
N LEU A 210 22.34 5.81 27.78
CA LEU A 210 21.40 6.53 28.62
C LEU A 210 21.86 6.43 30.08
N PRO A 211 21.95 7.55 30.82
CA PRO A 211 22.31 7.50 32.24
C PRO A 211 21.36 6.59 33.00
N ARG A 212 21.92 5.64 33.74
CA ARG A 212 21.14 4.65 34.49
C ARG A 212 20.55 5.28 35.74
N PHE A 213 19.36 4.85 36.14
CA PHE A 213 18.69 5.26 37.38
C PHE A 213 18.42 6.78 37.49
N MET A 214 18.26 7.44 36.35
CA MET A 214 17.96 8.87 36.25
C MET A 214 16.50 9.16 35.84
N ASN A 215 15.59 8.22 36.08
CA ASN A 215 14.14 8.35 35.86
C ASN A 215 13.72 8.71 34.42
N PHE A 216 14.55 8.36 33.42
CA PHE A 216 14.15 8.46 32.02
C PHE A 216 12.91 7.63 31.73
N LYS A 217 12.11 8.09 30.76
CA LYS A 217 10.87 7.47 30.32
C LYS A 217 10.92 7.20 28.83
N LEU A 218 10.92 5.92 28.47
CA LEU A 218 10.97 5.47 27.08
C LEU A 218 9.60 5.06 26.57
N PHE A 219 9.24 5.58 25.41
CA PHE A 219 8.00 5.27 24.73
C PHE A 219 8.30 4.60 23.39
N PHE A 220 7.63 3.50 23.09
CA PHE A 220 7.84 2.78 21.84
C PHE A 220 6.58 2.06 21.34
N ASP A 221 6.57 1.72 20.05
CA ASP A 221 5.43 1.07 19.40
C ASP A 221 5.34 -0.45 19.71
N ASN A 222 4.38 -1.13 19.06
CA ASN A 222 4.18 -2.57 19.24
C ASN A 222 5.23 -3.47 18.56
N PHE A 223 6.06 -2.95 17.67
CA PHE A 223 7.19 -3.69 17.10
C PHE A 223 8.26 -3.93 18.18
N TYR A 224 8.49 -2.95 19.06
CA TYR A 224 9.46 -3.04 20.15
C TYR A 224 8.90 -3.64 21.44
N THR A 225 7.66 -3.29 21.79
CA THR A 225 7.13 -3.59 23.13
C THR A 225 7.07 -5.09 23.43
N GLY A 226 7.59 -5.47 24.60
CA GLY A 226 7.47 -6.77 25.24
C GLY A 226 7.68 -6.63 26.76
N ILE A 227 7.09 -7.53 27.54
CA ILE A 227 7.18 -7.47 29.02
C ILE A 227 8.63 -7.57 29.50
N ASP A 228 9.43 -8.43 28.88
CA ASP A 228 10.84 -8.62 29.27
C ASP A 228 11.68 -7.38 29.01
N LEU A 229 11.41 -6.64 27.92
CA LEU A 229 12.07 -5.36 27.64
C LEU A 229 11.73 -4.32 28.72
N ILE A 230 10.45 -4.18 29.08
CA ILE A 230 10.00 -3.22 30.10
C ILE A 230 10.64 -3.54 31.45
N HIS A 231 10.64 -4.83 31.83
CA HIS A 231 11.25 -5.28 33.06
C HIS A 231 12.76 -5.03 33.08
N LYS A 232 13.46 -5.37 31.99
CA LYS A 232 14.91 -5.17 31.84
C LYS A 232 15.29 -3.69 31.92
N LEU A 233 14.55 -2.81 31.23
CA LEU A 233 14.76 -1.36 31.31
C LEU A 233 14.56 -0.83 32.73
N ARG A 234 13.54 -1.32 33.44
CA ARG A 234 13.28 -0.91 34.82
C ARG A 234 14.41 -1.35 35.75
N VAL A 235 14.76 -2.64 35.75
CA VAL A 235 15.67 -3.23 36.73
C VAL A 235 17.13 -2.93 36.43
N GLU A 236 17.57 -3.07 35.17
CA GLU A 236 18.98 -2.92 34.81
C GLU A 236 19.37 -1.48 34.46
N TYR A 237 18.42 -0.69 33.94
CA TYR A 237 18.68 0.70 33.52
C TYR A 237 18.05 1.74 34.43
N GLY A 238 17.19 1.37 35.38
CA GLY A 238 16.43 2.32 36.19
C GLY A 238 15.60 3.28 35.33
N THR A 239 15.12 2.78 34.19
CA THR A 239 14.42 3.54 33.16
C THR A 239 12.99 3.03 33.06
N GLU A 240 12.03 3.92 33.20
CA GLU A 240 10.62 3.57 33.05
C GLU A 240 10.26 3.51 31.57
N SER A 241 9.25 2.70 31.22
CA SER A 241 8.82 2.61 29.84
C SER A 241 7.33 2.36 29.67
N CYS A 242 6.81 2.71 28.49
CA CYS A 242 5.42 2.54 28.11
C CYS A 242 5.29 2.29 26.60
N GLY A 243 4.52 1.29 26.21
CA GLY A 243 4.31 1.01 24.80
C GLY A 243 3.02 0.24 24.52
N THR A 244 2.52 0.35 23.29
CA THR A 244 1.44 -0.54 22.83
C THR A 244 1.99 -1.95 22.69
N ILE A 245 1.31 -2.95 23.23
CA ILE A 245 1.80 -4.34 23.21
C ILE A 245 0.92 -5.23 22.33
N ARG A 246 1.54 -6.19 21.63
CA ARG A 246 0.79 -7.23 20.91
C ARG A 246 0.30 -8.28 21.90
N SER A 247 -0.89 -8.83 21.67
CA SER A 247 -1.51 -9.82 22.57
C SER A 247 -0.62 -11.04 22.81
N ASN A 248 0.13 -11.49 21.80
CA ASN A 248 1.04 -12.63 21.90
C ASN A 248 2.34 -12.32 22.67
N ARG A 249 2.57 -11.08 23.10
CA ARG A 249 3.78 -10.65 23.85
C ARG A 249 3.50 -10.33 25.31
N MET A 250 2.27 -10.54 25.78
CA MET A 250 1.83 -10.22 27.15
C MET A 250 2.25 -11.26 28.20
N ARG A 251 3.12 -12.24 27.84
CA ARG A 251 3.63 -13.31 28.74
C ARG A 251 2.54 -14.01 29.58
N GLY A 252 1.37 -14.24 29.00
CA GLY A 252 0.27 -14.97 29.65
C GLY A 252 -0.68 -14.12 30.49
N ALA A 253 -0.55 -12.79 30.50
CA ALA A 253 -1.52 -11.92 31.18
C ALA A 253 -2.95 -12.13 30.66
N VAL A 254 -3.85 -12.60 31.53
CA VAL A 254 -5.24 -12.87 31.21
C VAL A 254 -6.08 -11.63 31.43
N LEU A 255 -6.54 -11.02 30.34
CA LEU A 255 -7.42 -9.85 30.32
C LEU A 255 -8.80 -10.22 29.77
N ASP A 256 -9.78 -9.39 30.06
CA ASP A 256 -11.15 -9.50 29.58
C ASP A 256 -11.22 -9.71 28.06
N THR A 257 -12.13 -10.59 27.61
CA THR A 257 -12.27 -10.90 26.18
C THR A 257 -12.74 -9.68 25.38
N ASN A 258 -12.43 -9.65 24.09
CA ASN A 258 -12.87 -8.54 23.22
C ASN A 258 -14.40 -8.39 23.17
N ALA A 259 -15.13 -9.51 23.23
CA ALA A 259 -16.59 -9.51 23.26
C ALA A 259 -17.13 -8.90 24.56
N TYR A 260 -16.52 -9.25 25.70
CA TYR A 260 -16.91 -8.71 27.00
C TYR A 260 -16.60 -7.22 27.13
N MET A 261 -15.40 -6.78 26.71
CA MET A 261 -15.05 -5.36 26.66
C MET A 261 -15.98 -4.56 25.75
N LYS A 262 -16.33 -5.10 24.58
CA LYS A 262 -17.31 -4.48 23.68
C LYS A 262 -18.68 -4.31 24.33
N LYS A 263 -19.13 -5.29 25.13
CA LYS A 263 -20.39 -5.24 25.88
C LYS A 263 -20.36 -4.19 26.99
N LYS A 264 -19.23 -4.01 27.68
CA LYS A 264 -19.03 -2.94 28.68
C LYS A 264 -19.10 -1.54 28.07
N GLY A 265 -18.82 -1.42 26.77
CA GLY A 265 -18.92 -0.16 26.04
C GLY A 265 -17.59 0.56 25.86
N ARG A 266 -17.63 1.62 25.05
CA ARG A 266 -16.48 2.47 24.73
C ARG A 266 -15.99 3.20 25.99
N GLY A 267 -14.68 3.21 26.21
CA GLY A 267 -14.05 3.74 27.40
C GLY A 267 -13.78 2.70 28.49
N SER A 268 -14.31 1.48 28.35
CA SER A 268 -14.05 0.41 29.32
C SER A 268 -12.57 0.02 29.38
N VAL A 269 -12.12 -0.31 30.59
CA VAL A 269 -10.74 -0.68 30.91
C VAL A 269 -10.71 -1.99 31.69
N ASP A 270 -9.73 -2.83 31.38
CA ASP A 270 -9.28 -3.95 32.22
C ASP A 270 -7.75 -3.89 32.33
N PHE A 271 -7.19 -4.32 33.46
CA PHE A 271 -5.74 -4.30 33.64
C PHE A 271 -5.24 -5.41 34.57
N ARG A 272 -3.98 -5.78 34.41
CA ARG A 272 -3.23 -6.64 35.34
C ARG A 272 -1.95 -5.93 35.75
N PHE A 273 -1.55 -6.09 37.00
CA PHE A 273 -0.27 -5.63 37.52
C PHE A 273 0.49 -6.83 38.06
N GLU A 274 1.69 -7.04 37.54
CA GLU A 274 2.59 -8.07 38.04
C GLU A 274 3.53 -7.45 39.09
N ARG A 275 3.45 -7.93 40.32
CA ARG A 275 4.18 -7.35 41.46
C ARG A 275 5.68 -7.52 41.34
N HIS A 276 6.16 -8.66 40.84
CA HIS A 276 7.60 -8.92 40.81
C HIS A 276 8.31 -8.10 39.72
N SER A 277 7.70 -8.01 38.54
CA SER A 277 8.27 -7.22 37.44
C SER A 277 7.93 -5.74 37.51
N GLU A 278 6.97 -5.36 38.37
CA GLU A 278 6.37 -4.03 38.46
C GLU A 278 5.87 -3.50 37.11
N VAL A 279 5.28 -4.40 36.32
CA VAL A 279 4.73 -4.08 35.01
C VAL A 279 3.20 -4.16 35.04
N SER A 280 2.57 -3.11 34.55
CA SER A 280 1.14 -3.08 34.28
C SER A 280 0.87 -3.43 32.82
N VAL A 281 -0.13 -4.26 32.57
CA VAL A 281 -0.73 -4.47 31.24
C VAL A 281 -2.17 -3.98 31.28
N VAL A 282 -2.47 -2.99 30.44
CA VAL A 282 -3.77 -2.31 30.38
C VAL A 282 -4.42 -2.59 29.03
N LYS A 283 -5.72 -2.91 29.06
CA LYS A 283 -6.57 -3.03 27.89
C LYS A 283 -7.65 -1.95 27.95
N TRP A 284 -7.64 -1.06 26.98
CA TRP A 284 -8.64 0.00 26.84
C TRP A 284 -9.48 -0.23 25.59
N TYR A 285 -10.80 -0.14 25.70
CA TYR A 285 -11.72 -0.35 24.59
C TYR A 285 -12.20 0.99 24.02
N ASP A 286 -11.66 1.36 22.86
CA ASP A 286 -12.19 2.48 22.06
C ASP A 286 -13.12 1.92 20.96
N ASN A 287 -12.89 2.25 19.68
CA ASN A 287 -13.54 1.53 18.57
C ASN A 287 -13.06 0.07 18.46
N LYS A 288 -11.84 -0.18 18.94
CA LYS A 288 -11.17 -1.49 19.00
C LYS A 288 -10.38 -1.57 20.32
N PRO A 289 -10.12 -2.78 20.83
CA PRO A 289 -9.29 -2.94 22.01
C PRO A 289 -7.84 -2.56 21.71
N VAL A 290 -7.27 -1.72 22.56
CA VAL A 290 -5.85 -1.33 22.56
C VAL A 290 -5.21 -1.94 23.80
N HIS A 291 -4.08 -2.62 23.63
CA HIS A 291 -3.29 -3.15 24.73
C HIS A 291 -2.04 -2.29 24.89
N LEU A 292 -1.76 -1.87 26.12
CA LEU A 292 -0.56 -1.15 26.50
C LEU A 292 0.13 -1.88 27.65
N ALA A 293 1.44 -1.81 27.71
CA ALA A 293 2.22 -2.29 28.84
C ALA A 293 3.16 -1.17 29.31
N SER A 294 3.33 -1.04 30.63
CA SER A 294 4.15 0.02 31.19
C SER A 294 4.66 -0.29 32.60
N SER A 295 5.87 0.20 32.89
CA SER A 295 6.42 0.32 34.24
C SER A 295 6.32 1.74 34.83
N TYR A 296 5.75 2.69 34.06
CA TYR A 296 5.62 4.10 34.42
C TYR A 296 4.22 4.44 34.94
N CYS A 297 3.18 4.04 34.20
CA CYS A 297 1.80 4.43 34.50
C CYS A 297 0.80 3.34 34.11
N ALA A 298 -0.40 3.42 34.65
CA ALA A 298 -1.46 2.45 34.41
C ALA A 298 -2.82 3.16 34.23
N VAL A 299 -3.80 2.84 35.07
CA VAL A 299 -5.19 3.26 34.85
C VAL A 299 -5.49 4.67 35.35
N THR A 300 -5.00 5.04 36.55
CA THR A 300 -5.44 6.24 37.26
C THR A 300 -4.45 7.43 37.14
N PRO A 301 -4.96 8.69 37.11
CA PRO A 301 -6.37 9.06 37.07
C PRO A 301 -7.00 8.78 35.70
N ILE A 302 -8.31 8.58 35.69
CA ILE A 302 -9.09 8.46 34.44
C ILE A 302 -9.53 9.86 34.04
N ASP A 303 -9.26 10.23 32.80
CA ASP A 303 -9.76 11.47 32.19
C ASP A 303 -10.80 11.17 31.11
N LYS A 304 -11.40 12.21 30.56
CA LYS A 304 -12.32 12.11 29.42
C LYS A 304 -11.65 12.64 28.16
N CYS A 305 -11.86 11.96 27.04
CA CYS A 305 -11.41 12.42 25.73
C CYS A 305 -12.57 12.46 24.73
N GLN A 306 -12.56 13.46 23.86
CA GLN A 306 -13.52 13.53 22.77
C GLN A 306 -13.14 12.58 21.64
N ARG A 307 -14.14 11.84 21.15
CA ARG A 307 -13.97 10.90 20.07
C ARG A 307 -15.15 10.95 19.11
N TRP A 308 -14.88 10.90 17.82
CA TRP A 308 -15.93 10.75 16.83
C TRP A 308 -16.57 9.36 16.93
N ASP A 309 -17.89 9.32 16.93
CA ASP A 309 -18.68 8.10 16.77
C ASP A 309 -19.35 8.12 15.38
N GLY A 310 -18.94 7.17 14.53
CA GLY A 310 -19.47 7.06 13.18
C GLY A 310 -20.94 6.64 13.11
N THR A 311 -21.46 6.03 14.17
CA THR A 311 -22.86 5.57 14.25
C THR A 311 -23.79 6.74 14.52
N THR A 312 -23.46 7.54 15.53
CA THR A 312 -24.26 8.71 15.93
C THR A 312 -23.88 9.99 15.17
N ARG A 313 -22.77 9.97 14.42
CA ARG A 313 -22.18 11.12 13.69
C ARG A 313 -21.97 12.34 14.59
N LYS A 314 -21.55 12.10 15.83
CA LYS A 314 -21.28 13.14 16.82
C LYS A 314 -19.98 12.82 17.57
N TYR A 315 -19.42 13.83 18.22
CA TYR A 315 -18.37 13.64 19.21
C TYR A 315 -19.00 13.15 20.51
N VAL A 316 -18.45 12.08 21.07
CA VAL A 316 -18.81 11.51 22.36
C VAL A 316 -17.64 11.64 23.32
N GLU A 317 -17.94 11.82 24.61
CA GLU A 317 -16.94 11.72 25.67
C GLU A 317 -16.66 10.26 26.00
N VAL A 318 -15.38 9.91 26.06
CA VAL A 318 -14.93 8.54 26.35
C VAL A 318 -13.93 8.60 27.49
N ASP A 319 -14.20 7.82 28.53
CA ASP A 319 -13.27 7.62 29.64
C ASP A 319 -11.98 6.99 29.13
N ARG A 320 -10.85 7.56 29.53
CA ARG A 320 -9.53 7.21 29.05
C ARG A 320 -8.56 7.06 30.24
N PRO A 321 -7.92 5.89 30.39
CA PRO A 321 -6.96 5.66 31.46
C PRO A 321 -5.68 6.46 31.23
N ARG A 322 -5.00 6.89 32.30
CA ARG A 322 -3.75 7.71 32.28
C ARG A 322 -2.70 7.23 31.27
N ILE A 323 -2.51 5.92 31.13
CA ILE A 323 -1.52 5.34 30.21
C ILE A 323 -1.70 5.79 28.75
N VAL A 324 -2.94 6.05 28.31
CA VAL A 324 -3.24 6.41 26.92
C VAL A 324 -2.82 7.85 26.56
N PRO A 325 -3.16 8.91 27.32
CA PRO A 325 -2.64 10.24 27.05
C PRO A 325 -1.13 10.31 27.21
N ASP A 326 -0.55 9.67 28.24
CA ASP A 326 0.90 9.68 28.48
C ASP A 326 1.64 9.04 27.30
N TYR A 327 1.13 7.91 26.78
CA TYR A 327 1.65 7.29 25.57
C TYR A 327 1.53 8.20 24.33
N ASN A 328 0.33 8.73 24.06
CA ASN A 328 0.08 9.52 22.85
C ASN A 328 0.88 10.83 22.82
N LYS A 329 1.06 11.49 23.98
CA LYS A 329 1.86 12.72 24.07
C LYS A 329 3.34 12.46 23.84
N SER A 330 3.83 11.29 24.23
CA SER A 330 5.28 11.02 24.27
C SER A 330 5.82 10.31 23.03
N MET A 331 4.99 9.56 22.29
CA MET A 331 5.43 8.83 21.09
C MET A 331 5.79 9.69 19.87
N GLY A 332 5.34 10.95 19.83
CA GLY A 332 5.42 11.80 18.64
C GLY A 332 6.81 12.35 18.31
N GLY A 333 7.83 12.12 19.15
CA GLY A 333 9.16 12.71 18.97
C GLY A 333 9.83 12.33 17.65
N VAL A 334 9.82 11.04 17.29
CA VAL A 334 10.41 10.58 16.02
C VAL A 334 9.63 11.08 14.80
N ASP A 335 8.31 11.16 14.89
CA ASP A 335 7.47 11.69 13.81
C ASP A 335 7.70 13.20 13.63
N LEU A 336 7.88 13.94 14.73
CA LEU A 336 8.24 15.36 14.72
C LEU A 336 9.62 15.58 14.07
N ALA A 337 10.59 14.73 14.40
CA ALA A 337 11.90 14.73 13.75
C ALA A 337 11.80 14.47 12.24
N ASP A 338 10.97 13.51 11.82
CA ASP A 338 10.74 13.21 10.41
C ASP A 338 10.04 14.37 9.67
N MET A 339 9.09 15.05 10.34
CA MET A 339 8.44 16.25 9.81
C MET A 339 9.47 17.37 9.58
N PHE A 340 10.31 17.70 10.56
CA PHE A 340 11.36 18.70 10.38
C PHE A 340 12.31 18.35 9.23
N LEU A 341 12.64 17.06 9.10
CA LEU A 341 13.52 16.57 8.05
C LEU A 341 12.88 16.59 6.66
N GLU A 342 11.57 16.48 6.56
CA GLU A 342 10.82 16.62 5.31
C GLU A 342 10.84 18.08 4.80
N LEU A 343 10.65 19.06 5.70
CA LEU A 343 10.64 20.48 5.37
C LEU A 343 11.93 20.90 4.64
N TYR A 344 13.08 20.54 5.21
CA TYR A 344 14.40 20.93 4.70
C TYR A 344 15.10 19.81 3.92
N ARG A 345 14.35 18.83 3.38
CA ARG A 345 14.99 17.72 2.68
C ARG A 345 15.68 18.17 1.40
N THR A 346 16.91 17.69 1.20
CA THR A 346 17.58 17.75 -0.10
C THR A 346 16.93 16.78 -1.11
N ASP A 347 16.15 17.28 -2.06
CA ASP A 347 15.40 16.48 -3.06
C ASP A 347 16.21 16.10 -4.31
N ILE A 348 17.53 16.27 -4.24
CA ILE A 348 18.47 15.87 -5.30
C ILE A 348 18.44 14.35 -5.48
N ARG A 349 17.87 13.89 -6.60
CA ARG A 349 17.86 12.48 -6.99
C ARG A 349 19.30 11.96 -7.09
N SER A 350 19.58 10.77 -6.56
CA SER A 350 20.88 10.11 -6.65
C SER A 350 20.72 8.61 -6.89
N LYS A 351 21.61 8.02 -7.68
CA LYS A 351 21.72 6.55 -7.83
C LYS A 351 22.59 5.91 -6.74
N LYS A 352 23.36 6.73 -5.99
CA LYS A 352 24.25 6.30 -4.91
C LYS A 352 23.51 6.36 -3.58
N TRP A 353 23.21 5.22 -2.97
CA TRP A 353 22.45 5.17 -1.72
C TRP A 353 23.13 5.93 -0.57
N TYR A 354 24.45 5.81 -0.43
CA TYR A 354 25.21 6.42 0.67
C TYR A 354 25.16 7.95 0.65
N THR A 355 25.00 8.56 -0.53
CA THR A 355 24.79 10.02 -0.64
C THR A 355 23.45 10.48 -0.07
N ARG A 356 22.42 9.61 -0.08
CA ARG A 356 21.12 9.92 0.55
C ARG A 356 21.21 9.83 2.07
N ILE A 357 22.00 8.90 2.59
CA ILE A 357 22.27 8.78 4.03
C ILE A 357 23.08 9.98 4.52
N MET A 358 24.14 10.37 3.79
CA MET A 358 24.87 11.60 4.05
C MET A 358 23.95 12.83 4.05
N SER A 359 23.01 12.92 3.11
CA SER A 359 22.05 14.03 3.08
C SER A 359 21.13 14.04 4.30
N LYS A 360 20.68 12.86 4.77
CA LYS A 360 19.88 12.74 6.02
C LYS A 360 20.71 13.16 7.23
N VAL A 361 21.94 12.67 7.37
CA VAL A 361 22.86 13.05 8.45
C VAL A 361 23.03 14.57 8.50
N LYS A 362 23.30 15.19 7.35
CA LYS A 362 23.38 16.66 7.23
C LYS A 362 22.08 17.35 7.66
N SER A 363 20.93 16.94 7.11
CA SER A 363 19.65 17.58 7.45
C SER A 363 19.23 17.35 8.90
N SER A 364 19.61 16.25 9.54
CA SER A 364 19.41 16.05 10.97
C SER A 364 20.12 17.12 11.80
N LEU A 365 21.26 17.62 11.35
CA LEU A 365 21.95 18.75 12.01
C LEU A 365 21.23 20.08 11.80
N GLU A 366 20.67 20.29 10.61
CA GLU A 366 19.91 21.49 10.25
C GLU A 366 18.68 21.70 11.16
N THR A 367 18.08 20.61 11.66
CA THR A 367 16.85 20.63 12.47
C THR A 367 17.09 20.48 13.98
N SER A 368 18.34 20.58 14.44
CA SER A 368 18.73 20.21 15.79
C SER A 368 18.69 21.32 16.84
N ASP A 369 18.47 22.56 16.42
CA ASP A 369 18.61 23.78 17.25
C ASP A 369 17.27 24.27 17.82
N HIS A 370 16.38 23.33 18.22
CA HIS A 370 15.03 23.67 18.67
C HIS A 370 14.89 23.80 20.20
N GLU A 371 15.91 23.42 20.98
CA GLU A 371 15.82 23.37 22.44
C GLU A 371 15.94 24.75 23.11
N SER A 372 16.40 25.79 22.40
CA SER A 372 16.68 27.10 22.98
C SER A 372 15.54 28.12 22.92
N LEU A 373 14.43 27.91 22.20
CA LEU A 373 13.46 28.99 21.95
C LEU A 373 12.00 28.53 21.84
N GLU A 374 11.27 28.64 22.95
CA GLU A 374 9.81 28.53 23.04
C GLU A 374 9.10 29.58 22.14
N SER A 375 8.73 29.21 20.91
CA SER A 375 7.56 29.75 20.18
C SER A 375 7.49 29.17 18.76
N LEU A 376 6.48 28.32 18.52
CA LEU A 376 6.18 27.66 17.24
C LEU A 376 5.94 28.62 16.05
N THR A 377 5.67 29.90 16.30
CA THR A 377 5.52 30.95 15.27
C THR A 377 6.84 31.50 14.72
N VAL A 378 7.97 31.18 15.37
CA VAL A 378 9.31 31.73 15.05
C VAL A 378 10.15 30.80 14.16
N MET A 379 9.63 29.61 13.83
CA MET A 379 10.33 28.59 13.02
C MET A 379 10.68 28.99 11.58
N ASN A 380 10.15 30.10 11.05
CA ASN A 380 10.43 30.52 9.67
C ASN A 380 11.57 31.54 9.53
N GLU A 381 11.86 32.36 10.54
CA GLU A 381 12.92 33.38 10.42
C GLU A 381 14.22 32.95 11.09
N LYS A 382 14.15 32.30 12.26
CA LYS A 382 15.35 31.93 13.03
C LYS A 382 16.04 30.67 12.51
N SER A 383 15.30 29.64 12.10
CA SER A 383 15.90 28.45 11.46
C SER A 383 16.56 28.80 10.12
N VAL A 384 15.95 29.71 9.37
CA VAL A 384 16.53 30.27 8.15
C VAL A 384 17.75 31.15 8.49
N ALA A 385 17.72 31.96 9.55
CA ALA A 385 18.87 32.75 9.99
C ALA A 385 20.05 31.89 10.46
N VAL A 386 19.81 30.83 11.23
CA VAL A 386 20.81 29.82 11.65
C VAL A 386 21.46 29.18 10.43
N LEU A 387 20.64 28.69 9.49
CA LEU A 387 21.14 28.11 8.24
C LEU A 387 21.88 29.13 7.37
N LEU A 388 21.41 30.38 7.30
CA LEU A 388 22.04 31.45 6.55
C LEU A 388 23.36 31.93 7.20
N ASP A 389 23.50 31.91 8.52
CA ASP A 389 24.77 32.19 9.22
C ASP A 389 25.77 31.04 9.06
N MET A 390 25.30 29.77 9.16
CA MET A 390 26.12 28.62 8.76
C MET A 390 26.62 28.79 7.33
N LEU A 391 25.78 29.27 6.42
CA LEU A 391 26.15 29.51 5.03
C LEU A 391 27.14 30.66 4.88
N LYS A 392 26.99 31.78 5.60
CA LYS A 392 27.92 32.92 5.55
C LYS A 392 29.35 32.52 5.96
N ASP A 393 29.50 31.66 6.96
CA ASP A 393 30.82 31.27 7.47
C ASP A 393 31.38 30.00 6.81
N VAL A 394 30.55 29.07 6.30
CA VAL A 394 31.00 27.89 5.51
C VAL A 394 31.41 28.29 4.08
N ILE A 395 30.74 29.29 3.50
CA ILE A 395 31.03 29.78 2.15
C ILE A 395 32.16 30.84 2.16
N GLY A 396 32.53 31.33 3.35
CA GLY A 396 33.42 32.47 3.54
C GLY A 396 32.69 33.78 3.19
N SER A 397 33.18 34.90 3.76
CA SER A 397 32.61 36.24 3.63
C SER A 397 32.22 36.57 2.18
N PHE A 398 30.96 36.30 1.85
CA PHE A 398 30.39 36.51 0.54
C PHE A 398 30.17 38.01 0.38
N LYS A 399 31.06 38.71 -0.33
CA LYS A 399 30.71 40.02 -0.91
C LYS A 399 29.74 39.75 -2.06
N VAL A 400 28.45 39.77 -1.75
CA VAL A 400 27.41 39.93 -2.77
C VAL A 400 27.76 41.20 -3.57
N PRO A 401 27.87 41.16 -4.90
CA PRO A 401 27.95 42.38 -5.70
C PRO A 401 26.62 43.13 -5.54
N GLY A 402 26.59 44.08 -4.60
CA GLY A 402 25.43 44.92 -4.30
C GLY A 402 24.74 44.61 -2.96
N GLY A 403 25.19 45.28 -1.90
CA GLY A 403 24.42 45.49 -0.68
C GLY A 403 24.56 44.43 0.43
N LYS A 404 24.59 44.90 1.67
CA LYS A 404 24.68 44.08 2.90
C LYS A 404 23.56 43.03 2.94
N PHE A 405 23.91 41.81 3.36
CA PHE A 405 23.02 40.68 3.61
C PHE A 405 21.86 41.11 4.55
N ASN A 406 20.62 41.15 4.06
CA ASN A 406 19.46 41.43 4.89
C ASN A 406 18.57 40.19 4.97
N ALA A 407 18.64 39.47 6.10
CA ALA A 407 17.81 38.30 6.38
C ALA A 407 16.30 38.63 6.27
N SER A 408 15.90 39.87 6.60
CA SER A 408 14.53 40.36 6.43
C SER A 408 14.12 40.43 4.95
N GLN A 409 15.01 40.78 4.02
CA GLN A 409 14.68 40.82 2.59
C GLN A 409 14.53 39.42 1.97
N ILE A 410 15.33 38.44 2.40
CA ILE A 410 15.17 37.05 1.97
C ILE A 410 13.94 36.43 2.60
N CYS A 411 13.70 36.64 3.90
CA CYS A 411 12.46 36.20 4.55
C CYS A 411 11.25 36.86 3.90
N SER A 412 11.31 38.16 3.59
CA SER A 412 10.26 38.86 2.84
C SER A 412 10.09 38.31 1.44
N ARG A 413 11.16 37.88 0.76
CA ARG A 413 11.08 37.30 -0.59
C ARG A 413 10.58 35.85 -0.55
N ILE A 414 10.97 35.05 0.42
CA ILE A 414 10.48 33.69 0.65
C ILE A 414 9.02 33.73 1.11
N GLN A 415 8.68 34.62 2.04
CA GLN A 415 7.30 34.92 2.43
C GLN A 415 6.51 35.40 1.22
N TYR A 416 7.03 36.31 0.40
CA TYR A 416 6.36 36.74 -0.83
C TYR A 416 6.13 35.57 -1.80
N LEU A 417 7.12 34.70 -2.02
CA LEU A 417 6.98 33.53 -2.90
C LEU A 417 6.02 32.48 -2.33
N HIS A 418 6.06 32.22 -1.02
CA HIS A 418 5.12 31.35 -0.32
C HIS A 418 3.71 31.93 -0.31
N GLN A 419 3.56 33.22 -0.01
CA GLN A 419 2.31 33.97 -0.05
C GLN A 419 1.70 33.90 -1.45
N ARG A 420 2.50 34.13 -2.50
CA ARG A 420 2.04 34.00 -3.89
C ARG A 420 1.60 32.58 -4.23
N THR A 421 2.33 31.58 -3.74
CA THR A 421 1.95 30.16 -3.93
C THR A 421 0.66 29.82 -3.17
N ILE A 422 0.48 30.36 -1.97
CA ILE A 422 -0.74 30.22 -1.17
C ILE A 422 -1.91 30.90 -1.87
N GLU A 423 -1.72 32.11 -2.39
CA GLU A 423 -2.73 32.86 -3.15
C GLU A 423 -3.13 32.13 -4.44
N GLU A 424 -2.16 31.61 -5.20
CA GLU A 424 -2.40 30.77 -6.38
C GLU A 424 -3.21 29.51 -6.00
N ASN A 425 -2.88 28.86 -4.88
CA ASN A 425 -3.63 27.69 -4.38
C ASN A 425 -5.03 28.04 -3.86
N ILE A 426 -5.20 29.17 -3.17
CA ILE A 426 -6.50 29.67 -2.73
C ILE A 426 -7.39 29.96 -3.94
N GLU A 427 -6.82 30.54 -5.00
CA GLU A 427 -7.55 30.82 -6.22
C GLU A 427 -7.96 29.53 -6.95
N LEU A 428 -7.08 28.53 -7.00
CA LEU A 428 -7.43 27.20 -7.49
C LEU A 428 -8.56 26.56 -6.66
N LEU A 429 -8.49 26.67 -5.32
CA LEU A 429 -9.53 26.16 -4.42
C LEU A 429 -10.84 26.93 -4.56
N ARG A 430 -10.81 28.23 -4.86
CA ARG A 430 -12.00 29.04 -5.16
C ARG A 430 -12.64 28.61 -6.48
N ILE A 431 -11.83 28.38 -7.52
CA ILE A 431 -12.30 27.84 -8.80
C ILE A 431 -12.94 26.47 -8.60
N GLU A 432 -12.32 25.61 -7.80
CA GLU A 432 -12.84 24.27 -7.51
C GLU A 432 -14.11 24.30 -6.66
N ASN A 433 -14.20 25.19 -5.67
CA ASN A 433 -15.44 25.44 -4.92
C ASN A 433 -16.54 26.05 -5.80
N SER A 434 -16.21 26.92 -6.76
CA SER A 434 -17.19 27.45 -7.73
C SER A 434 -17.76 26.33 -8.59
N ARG A 435 -16.90 25.42 -9.08
CA ARG A 435 -17.33 24.22 -9.82
C ARG A 435 -18.17 23.28 -8.96
N LEU A 436 -17.81 23.10 -7.70
CA LEU A 436 -18.62 22.32 -6.75
C LEU A 436 -20.00 22.96 -6.52
N ASN A 437 -20.08 24.28 -6.39
CA ASN A 437 -21.34 25.00 -6.26
C ASN A 437 -22.20 24.90 -7.53
N GLU A 438 -21.60 24.95 -8.72
CA GLU A 438 -22.30 24.66 -9.98
C GLU A 438 -22.85 23.23 -10.00
N VAL A 439 -22.06 22.24 -9.59
CA VAL A 439 -22.52 20.84 -9.51
C VAL A 439 -23.68 20.70 -8.52
N VAL A 440 -23.62 21.38 -7.37
CA VAL A 440 -24.71 21.38 -6.38
C VAL A 440 -25.97 22.07 -6.92
N ASN A 441 -25.83 23.17 -7.66
CA ASN A 441 -26.96 23.84 -8.30
C ASN A 441 -27.58 22.99 -9.41
N LEU A 442 -26.76 22.37 -10.25
CA LEU A 442 -27.21 21.41 -11.27
C LEU A 442 -27.92 20.21 -10.62
N GLN A 443 -27.47 19.74 -9.46
CA GLN A 443 -28.17 18.68 -8.72
C GLN A 443 -29.54 19.14 -8.20
N LYS A 444 -29.65 20.35 -7.64
CA LYS A 444 -30.93 20.92 -7.21
C LYS A 444 -31.89 21.15 -8.38
N GLU A 445 -31.36 21.58 -9.53
CA GLU A 445 -32.13 21.76 -10.76
C GLU A 445 -32.58 20.41 -11.33
N LEU A 446 -31.71 19.39 -11.31
CA LEU A 446 -32.05 18.02 -11.67
C LEU A 446 -33.17 17.46 -10.77
N GLU A 447 -33.14 17.74 -9.47
CA GLU A 447 -34.21 17.35 -8.54
C GLU A 447 -35.52 18.10 -8.79
N ARG A 448 -35.47 19.41 -9.11
CA ARG A 448 -36.64 20.18 -9.55
C ARG A 448 -37.22 19.65 -10.86
N ILE A 449 -36.38 19.30 -11.83
CA ILE A 449 -36.82 18.72 -13.11
C ILE A 449 -37.44 17.33 -12.88
N LYS A 450 -36.85 16.52 -11.98
CA LYS A 450 -37.42 15.22 -11.59
C LYS A 450 -38.77 15.36 -10.89
N SER A 451 -38.94 16.36 -10.01
CA SER A 451 -40.21 16.60 -9.33
C SER A 451 -41.29 17.18 -10.27
N GLN A 452 -40.90 18.01 -11.24
CA GLN A 452 -41.81 18.51 -12.28
C GLN A 452 -42.19 17.45 -13.33
N LYS A 453 -41.39 16.40 -13.52
CA LYS A 453 -41.62 15.34 -14.52
C LYS A 453 -42.34 14.08 -14.01
N ASN A 454 -42.87 14.08 -12.78
CA ASN A 454 -43.63 12.94 -12.23
C ASN A 454 -45.01 12.67 -12.89
N GLY A 455 -45.26 13.19 -14.10
CA GLY A 455 -46.51 12.99 -14.85
C GLY A 455 -46.38 12.49 -16.28
N GLN A 456 -45.19 12.34 -16.87
CA GLN A 456 -45.06 11.82 -18.24
C GLN A 456 -43.89 10.84 -18.39
N ILE A 457 -44.26 9.61 -18.71
CA ILE A 457 -43.39 8.49 -19.05
C ILE A 457 -42.47 8.91 -20.21
N TYR A 458 -41.19 9.11 -19.93
CA TYR A 458 -40.19 9.32 -20.98
C TYR A 458 -39.73 7.96 -21.51
N VAL A 459 -40.21 7.60 -22.69
CA VAL A 459 -39.62 6.57 -23.55
C VAL A 459 -38.30 7.14 -24.09
N PRO A 460 -37.12 6.56 -23.79
CA PRO A 460 -35.88 7.04 -24.35
C PRO A 460 -35.87 6.81 -25.87
N ALA A 461 -35.55 7.85 -26.64
CA ALA A 461 -35.29 7.76 -28.06
C ALA A 461 -34.23 6.67 -28.37
N PRO A 462 -34.36 5.93 -29.47
CA PRO A 462 -33.46 4.83 -29.80
C PRO A 462 -32.05 5.36 -30.03
N GLN A 463 -31.14 5.07 -29.09
CA GLN A 463 -29.71 5.20 -29.33
C GLN A 463 -29.34 4.22 -30.45
N GLN A 464 -28.75 4.74 -31.53
CA GLN A 464 -28.19 3.91 -32.60
C GLN A 464 -27.24 2.87 -31.99
N ALA A 465 -27.58 1.59 -32.21
CA ALA A 465 -26.81 0.48 -31.71
C ALA A 465 -25.37 0.57 -32.22
N SER A 466 -24.38 0.48 -31.33
CA SER A 466 -23.00 0.32 -31.78
C SER A 466 -22.87 -0.97 -32.58
N TYR A 467 -21.93 -1.02 -33.52
CA TYR A 467 -21.66 -2.21 -34.35
C TYR A 467 -21.49 -3.51 -33.54
N ALA A 468 -21.05 -3.42 -32.28
CA ALA A 468 -20.95 -4.54 -31.35
C ALA A 468 -22.30 -4.96 -30.71
N GLN A 469 -23.26 -4.05 -30.56
CA GLN A 469 -24.64 -4.35 -30.13
C GLN A 469 -25.47 -4.98 -31.25
N ALA A 470 -25.23 -4.61 -32.51
CA ALA A 470 -25.89 -5.22 -33.67
C ALA A 470 -25.54 -6.72 -33.86
N LEU A 471 -24.44 -7.18 -33.27
CA LEU A 471 -23.98 -8.58 -33.31
C LEU A 471 -24.46 -9.44 -32.11
N LYS A 472 -25.10 -8.84 -31.09
CA LYS A 472 -25.71 -9.61 -29.99
C LYS A 472 -27.02 -10.21 -30.51
N GLY A 473 -27.04 -11.54 -30.67
CA GLY A 473 -28.29 -12.26 -30.96
C GLY A 473 -29.37 -11.97 -29.90
N PRO A 474 -30.67 -12.14 -30.24
CA PRO A 474 -31.78 -11.79 -29.35
C PRO A 474 -31.65 -12.48 -27.99
N GLU A 475 -31.93 -11.77 -26.91
CA GLU A 475 -31.96 -12.37 -25.57
C GLU A 475 -32.98 -13.51 -25.52
N THR A 476 -32.55 -14.67 -25.06
CA THR A 476 -33.41 -15.83 -24.83
C THR A 476 -33.64 -16.04 -23.33
N PHE A 477 -34.85 -16.46 -22.99
CA PHE A 477 -35.27 -16.84 -21.64
C PHE A 477 -35.47 -18.35 -21.59
N SER A 478 -35.34 -19.01 -20.44
CA SER A 478 -35.50 -20.47 -20.41
C SER A 478 -36.14 -21.02 -19.14
N VAL A 479 -36.98 -22.05 -19.32
CA VAL A 479 -37.59 -22.86 -18.26
C VAL A 479 -37.02 -24.27 -18.32
N ILE A 480 -36.60 -24.84 -17.19
CA ILE A 480 -36.21 -26.25 -17.07
C ILE A 480 -37.33 -27.02 -16.38
N LEU A 481 -37.69 -28.16 -16.96
CA LEU A 481 -38.56 -29.15 -16.34
C LEU A 481 -37.70 -30.28 -15.74
N GLU A 482 -37.76 -30.46 -14.42
CA GLU A 482 -36.98 -31.46 -13.68
C GLU A 482 -37.89 -32.58 -13.13
N PRO A 483 -37.54 -33.87 -13.27
CA PRO A 483 -38.36 -34.96 -12.74
C PRO A 483 -38.36 -35.02 -11.19
N VAL A 484 -39.51 -35.37 -10.58
CA VAL A 484 -39.80 -35.25 -9.14
C VAL A 484 -39.38 -36.48 -8.31
N SER A 485 -39.20 -37.67 -8.91
CA SER A 485 -38.81 -38.89 -8.18
C SER A 485 -37.32 -39.24 -8.32
N VAL A 486 -36.63 -39.29 -7.19
CA VAL A 486 -35.22 -39.66 -7.04
C VAL A 486 -35.07 -41.19 -6.98
N GLU A 487 -34.96 -41.85 -8.13
CA GLU A 487 -34.23 -43.11 -8.22
C GLU A 487 -33.20 -42.99 -9.35
N LYS A 488 -31.94 -43.26 -9.03
CA LYS A 488 -30.85 -43.29 -10.01
C LYS A 488 -31.19 -44.31 -11.09
N ARG A 489 -31.75 -43.87 -12.21
CA ARG A 489 -31.90 -44.69 -13.41
C ARG A 489 -31.14 -44.08 -14.58
N ASN A 490 -30.64 -44.99 -15.39
CA ASN A 490 -29.76 -44.80 -16.54
C ASN A 490 -30.25 -43.71 -17.50
N ARG A 491 -29.32 -43.14 -18.28
CA ARG A 491 -29.59 -42.14 -19.34
C ARG A 491 -30.93 -42.45 -20.04
N MET A 492 -31.93 -41.57 -19.91
CA MET A 492 -33.12 -41.62 -20.77
C MET A 492 -32.69 -41.65 -22.24
N ASN A 493 -33.31 -42.52 -23.02
CA ASN A 493 -33.08 -42.57 -24.46
C ASN A 493 -33.78 -41.39 -25.15
N PHE A 494 -33.28 -41.00 -26.32
CA PHE A 494 -33.77 -39.84 -27.09
C PHE A 494 -35.28 -39.89 -27.35
N ASP A 495 -35.84 -41.10 -27.55
CA ASP A 495 -37.26 -41.31 -27.83
C ASP A 495 -38.17 -41.01 -26.61
N GLU A 496 -37.72 -41.29 -25.39
CA GLU A 496 -38.47 -40.96 -24.16
C GLU A 496 -38.52 -39.45 -23.93
N ALA A 497 -37.42 -38.74 -24.21
CA ALA A 497 -37.38 -37.27 -24.14
C ALA A 497 -38.29 -36.62 -25.21
N MET A 498 -38.45 -37.27 -26.36
CA MET A 498 -39.31 -36.81 -27.45
C MET A 498 -40.80 -37.01 -27.12
N GLN A 499 -41.17 -38.12 -26.47
CA GLN A 499 -42.54 -38.36 -25.97
C GLN A 499 -42.96 -37.36 -24.87
N VAL A 500 -42.05 -37.03 -23.95
CA VAL A 500 -42.30 -36.00 -22.91
C VAL A 500 -42.47 -34.62 -23.57
N THR A 501 -41.66 -34.33 -24.59
CA THR A 501 -41.75 -33.07 -25.36
C THR A 501 -43.05 -32.97 -26.15
N GLU A 502 -43.57 -34.05 -26.73
CA GLU A 502 -44.89 -34.08 -27.38
C GLU A 502 -46.03 -33.89 -26.38
N SER A 503 -45.94 -34.51 -25.20
CA SER A 503 -46.95 -34.37 -24.14
C SER A 503 -47.03 -32.93 -23.63
N ILE A 504 -45.87 -32.29 -23.41
CA ILE A 504 -45.80 -30.86 -23.06
C ILE A 504 -46.29 -29.98 -24.22
N SER A 505 -45.95 -30.32 -25.47
CA SER A 505 -46.42 -29.57 -26.64
C SER A 505 -47.94 -29.66 -26.83
N ARG A 506 -48.60 -30.77 -26.48
CA ARG A 506 -50.06 -30.91 -26.52
C ARG A 506 -50.74 -30.09 -25.41
N VAL A 507 -50.16 -30.07 -24.20
CA VAL A 507 -50.65 -29.24 -23.08
C VAL A 507 -50.50 -27.74 -23.36
N VAL A 508 -49.46 -27.35 -24.11
CA VAL A 508 -49.18 -25.95 -24.50
C VAL A 508 -49.97 -25.51 -25.74
N LYS A 509 -50.18 -26.38 -26.75
CA LYS A 509 -50.93 -26.06 -27.97
C LYS A 509 -52.46 -26.17 -27.85
N GLY A 510 -52.96 -26.68 -26.72
CA GLY A 510 -54.38 -26.98 -26.52
C GLY A 510 -55.33 -25.78 -26.40
N GLU A 511 -54.85 -24.57 -26.11
CA GLU A 511 -55.67 -23.35 -26.03
C GLU A 511 -54.77 -22.12 -25.80
N ASN A 512 -55.25 -20.92 -26.17
CA ASN A 512 -54.56 -19.62 -26.15
C ASN A 512 -53.59 -19.44 -24.97
N SER A 513 -52.34 -19.84 -25.17
CA SER A 513 -51.26 -19.62 -24.22
C SER A 513 -50.49 -18.38 -24.66
N ASP A 514 -50.34 -17.41 -23.76
CA ASP A 514 -49.67 -16.11 -23.99
C ASP A 514 -48.15 -16.21 -24.20
N PHE A 515 -47.62 -17.36 -24.63
CA PHE A 515 -46.18 -17.57 -24.83
C PHE A 515 -45.84 -18.53 -25.98
N SER A 516 -44.79 -18.19 -26.74
CA SER A 516 -44.26 -19.03 -27.82
C SER A 516 -42.91 -19.66 -27.44
N VAL A 517 -42.78 -20.99 -27.62
CA VAL A 517 -41.51 -21.71 -27.40
C VAL A 517 -40.66 -21.67 -28.66
N LYS A 518 -39.50 -21.01 -28.60
CA LYS A 518 -38.54 -20.90 -29.72
C LYS A 518 -37.79 -22.21 -29.98
N LYS A 519 -37.45 -22.94 -28.91
CA LYS A 519 -36.67 -24.19 -29.02
C LYS A 519 -36.84 -25.07 -27.79
N VAL A 520 -36.87 -26.38 -27.99
CA VAL A 520 -36.82 -27.37 -26.91
C VAL A 520 -35.47 -28.10 -26.95
N VAL A 521 -34.79 -28.19 -25.82
CA VAL A 521 -33.46 -28.81 -25.69
C VAL A 521 -33.49 -29.89 -24.61
N PRO A 522 -33.26 -31.17 -24.94
CA PRO A 522 -33.08 -32.21 -23.94
C PRO A 522 -31.74 -32.05 -23.21
N ALA A 523 -31.74 -32.21 -21.89
CA ALA A 523 -30.58 -32.08 -21.01
C ALA A 523 -30.30 -33.37 -20.23
N LYS A 524 -29.13 -33.45 -19.57
CA LYS A 524 -28.72 -34.62 -18.79
C LYS A 524 -29.69 -34.89 -17.64
N GLU A 525 -29.84 -36.17 -17.28
CA GLU A 525 -30.71 -36.64 -16.18
C GLU A 525 -32.21 -36.44 -16.46
N GLY A 526 -32.60 -36.45 -17.73
CA GLY A 526 -34.01 -36.40 -18.12
C GLY A 526 -34.68 -35.04 -18.01
N ARG A 527 -33.87 -33.97 -17.93
CA ARG A 527 -34.33 -32.59 -17.88
C ARG A 527 -34.67 -32.08 -19.28
N VAL A 528 -35.70 -31.25 -19.39
CA VAL A 528 -36.09 -30.60 -20.66
C VAL A 528 -36.00 -29.08 -20.49
N ILE A 529 -35.31 -28.40 -21.40
CA ILE A 529 -35.17 -26.94 -21.40
C ILE A 529 -36.04 -26.35 -22.50
N LEU A 530 -36.92 -25.41 -22.16
CA LEU A 530 -37.73 -24.63 -23.10
C LEU A 530 -37.11 -23.23 -23.24
N GLU A 531 -36.71 -22.84 -24.45
CA GLU A 531 -36.23 -21.50 -24.76
C GLU A 531 -37.38 -20.60 -25.24
N LEU A 532 -37.52 -19.42 -24.63
CA LEU A 532 -38.60 -18.44 -24.82
C LEU A 532 -38.03 -17.12 -25.34
N GLY A 533 -38.89 -16.33 -25.99
CA GLY A 533 -38.51 -15.11 -26.69
C GLY A 533 -38.47 -13.85 -25.84
N SER A 534 -39.19 -13.80 -24.72
CA SER A 534 -39.24 -12.63 -23.84
C SER A 534 -39.48 -12.97 -22.37
N LYS A 535 -39.24 -12.00 -21.47
CA LYS A 535 -39.51 -12.13 -20.03
C LYS A 535 -41.00 -12.29 -19.72
N ARG A 536 -41.88 -11.63 -20.48
CA ARG A 536 -43.34 -11.76 -20.34
C ARG A 536 -43.82 -13.17 -20.68
N GLU A 537 -43.26 -13.76 -21.74
CA GLU A 537 -43.50 -15.16 -22.11
C GLU A 537 -42.95 -16.13 -21.06
N LEU A 538 -41.83 -15.82 -20.41
CA LEU A 538 -41.27 -16.61 -19.31
C LEU A 538 -42.20 -16.64 -18.09
N GLU A 539 -42.74 -15.50 -17.69
CA GLU A 539 -43.67 -15.40 -16.56
C GLU A 539 -44.98 -16.13 -16.87
N ALA A 540 -45.53 -15.96 -18.08
CA ALA A 540 -46.70 -16.69 -18.55
C ALA A 540 -46.46 -18.22 -18.62
N ALA A 541 -45.32 -18.64 -19.16
CA ALA A 541 -44.94 -20.05 -19.23
C ALA A 541 -44.75 -20.67 -17.84
N MET A 542 -44.09 -19.96 -16.92
CA MET A 542 -43.91 -20.42 -15.54
C MET A 542 -45.24 -20.58 -14.80
N SER A 543 -46.20 -19.67 -15.01
CA SER A 543 -47.53 -19.78 -14.41
C SER A 543 -48.28 -21.00 -14.94
N VAL A 544 -48.40 -21.13 -16.27
CA VAL A 544 -49.15 -22.23 -16.92
C VAL A 544 -48.50 -23.59 -16.64
N LEU A 545 -47.17 -23.68 -16.69
CA LEU A 545 -46.47 -24.92 -16.40
C LEU A 545 -46.55 -25.28 -14.91
N THR A 546 -46.51 -24.32 -13.99
CA THR A 546 -46.63 -24.64 -12.56
C THR A 546 -48.02 -25.15 -12.21
N GLU A 547 -49.07 -24.66 -12.86
CA GLU A 547 -50.45 -25.10 -12.63
C GLU A 547 -50.75 -26.46 -13.28
N LYS A 548 -50.39 -26.65 -14.55
CA LYS A 548 -50.74 -27.85 -15.34
C LYS A 548 -49.77 -29.03 -15.20
N VAL A 549 -48.52 -28.79 -14.80
CA VAL A 549 -47.48 -29.84 -14.68
C VAL A 549 -47.47 -30.44 -13.26
N SER A 550 -48.25 -29.89 -12.32
CA SER A 550 -48.44 -30.39 -10.95
C SER A 550 -48.76 -31.88 -10.86
N ASP A 551 -49.58 -32.38 -11.80
CA ASP A 551 -50.03 -33.78 -11.87
C ASP A 551 -49.10 -34.69 -12.68
N THR A 552 -48.03 -34.13 -13.26
CA THR A 552 -47.01 -34.90 -13.97
C THR A 552 -45.77 -35.09 -13.09
N LYS A 553 -44.91 -36.06 -13.43
CA LYS A 553 -43.67 -36.33 -12.69
C LYS A 553 -42.60 -35.22 -12.82
N TYR A 554 -42.92 -33.98 -13.21
CA TYR A 554 -41.97 -32.91 -13.51
C TYR A 554 -42.26 -31.60 -12.76
N LYS A 555 -41.22 -30.82 -12.45
CA LYS A 555 -41.30 -29.52 -11.78
C LYS A 555 -40.62 -28.43 -12.61
N PRO A 556 -41.34 -27.36 -12.99
CA PRO A 556 -40.75 -26.23 -13.70
C PRO A 556 -39.86 -25.37 -12.79
N LYS A 557 -38.72 -24.93 -13.31
CA LYS A 557 -37.79 -23.99 -12.69
C LYS A 557 -37.26 -23.00 -13.71
N GLU A 558 -37.24 -21.72 -13.34
CA GLU A 558 -36.58 -20.67 -14.13
C GLU A 558 -35.06 -20.86 -14.14
N VAL A 559 -34.44 -20.72 -15.32
CA VAL A 559 -32.98 -20.69 -15.45
C VAL A 559 -32.45 -19.30 -15.12
N LYS A 560 -31.99 -19.11 -13.88
CA LYS A 560 -31.30 -17.88 -13.49
C LYS A 560 -29.89 -17.85 -14.10
N LYS A 561 -29.57 -16.78 -14.84
CA LYS A 561 -28.22 -16.53 -15.36
C LYS A 561 -27.25 -16.30 -14.19
N HIS A 562 -26.00 -16.72 -14.34
CA HIS A 562 -24.97 -16.49 -13.33
C HIS A 562 -24.49 -15.04 -13.37
N PHE A 563 -24.08 -14.52 -12.21
CA PHE A 563 -23.41 -13.23 -12.17
C PHE A 563 -22.04 -13.27 -12.87
N PRO A 564 -21.62 -12.16 -13.51
CA PRO A 564 -20.32 -12.03 -14.12
C PRO A 564 -19.18 -12.32 -13.14
N ARG A 565 -18.15 -12.97 -13.65
CA ARG A 565 -16.87 -13.11 -12.95
C ARG A 565 -15.81 -12.28 -13.62
N MET A 566 -14.97 -11.60 -12.83
CA MET A 566 -13.86 -10.80 -13.31
C MET A 566 -12.55 -11.27 -12.68
N LEU A 567 -11.48 -11.28 -13.48
CA LEU A 567 -10.13 -11.60 -13.08
C LEU A 567 -9.38 -10.30 -12.75
N VAL A 568 -9.03 -10.13 -11.49
CA VAL A 568 -8.27 -8.99 -10.98
C VAL A 568 -6.79 -9.32 -11.05
N ASN A 569 -6.02 -8.56 -11.83
CA ASN A 569 -4.59 -8.77 -12.01
C ASN A 569 -3.77 -7.99 -10.95
N GLY A 570 -2.97 -8.68 -10.12
CA GLY A 570 -2.04 -8.02 -9.20
C GLY A 570 -2.58 -7.75 -7.78
N ALA A 571 -3.45 -8.61 -7.27
CA ALA A 571 -4.01 -8.48 -5.92
C ALA A 571 -2.99 -8.82 -4.80
N PRO A 572 -3.12 -8.24 -3.59
CA PRO A 572 -2.20 -8.44 -2.47
C PRO A 572 -2.47 -9.77 -1.76
N SER A 573 -1.63 -10.10 -0.78
CA SER A 573 -1.67 -11.37 -0.04
C SER A 573 -2.38 -11.28 1.32
N PRO A 574 -3.62 -11.77 1.44
CA PRO A 574 -4.16 -12.26 2.71
C PRO A 574 -4.12 -13.80 2.81
N GLN A 575 -4.19 -14.30 4.04
CA GLN A 575 -4.21 -15.73 4.38
C GLN A 575 -5.62 -16.34 4.23
N VAL A 576 -6.67 -15.50 4.16
CA VAL A 576 -8.09 -15.91 4.14
C VAL A 576 -8.89 -15.17 3.05
N LYS A 577 -9.83 -15.87 2.38
CA LYS A 577 -10.67 -15.30 1.30
C LYS A 577 -11.51 -14.10 1.77
N ASP A 578 -12.14 -14.19 2.94
CA ASP A 578 -13.03 -13.14 3.46
C ASP A 578 -12.28 -11.85 3.82
N GLU A 579 -11.03 -11.95 4.26
CA GLU A 579 -10.16 -10.79 4.51
C GLU A 579 -9.78 -10.08 3.20
N SER A 580 -9.60 -10.85 2.13
CA SER A 580 -9.33 -10.31 0.79
C SER A 580 -10.53 -9.55 0.24
N GLU A 581 -11.75 -10.04 0.49
CA GLU A 581 -12.99 -9.41 0.04
C GLU A 581 -13.24 -8.09 0.77
N LYS A 582 -13.13 -8.10 2.11
CA LYS A 582 -13.23 -6.89 2.93
C LYS A 582 -12.18 -5.85 2.55
N TYR A 583 -10.95 -6.29 2.27
CA TYR A 583 -9.88 -5.40 1.84
C TYR A 583 -10.16 -4.75 0.47
N LEU A 584 -10.65 -5.52 -0.52
CA LEU A 584 -11.02 -4.98 -1.82
C LEU A 584 -12.19 -3.99 -1.72
N LEU A 585 -13.20 -4.28 -0.90
CA LEU A 585 -14.30 -3.36 -0.64
C LEU A 585 -13.82 -2.08 0.06
N GLN A 586 -12.95 -2.18 1.07
CA GLN A 586 -12.36 -1.01 1.75
C GLN A 586 -11.57 -0.11 0.81
N CYS A 587 -10.85 -0.68 -0.16
CA CYS A 587 -10.11 0.09 -1.16
C CYS A 587 -11.02 0.77 -2.20
N ASN A 588 -12.28 0.35 -2.32
CA ASN A 588 -13.24 0.83 -3.31
C ASN A 588 -14.58 1.23 -2.64
N PRO A 589 -14.63 2.40 -1.97
CA PRO A 589 -15.78 2.82 -1.15
C PRO A 589 -17.13 2.83 -1.89
N GLU A 590 -17.15 3.18 -3.17
CA GLU A 590 -18.38 3.17 -3.99
C GLU A 590 -18.91 1.76 -4.21
N ILE A 591 -18.03 0.77 -4.44
CA ILE A 591 -18.41 -0.64 -4.59
C ILE A 591 -18.90 -1.18 -3.24
N GLN A 592 -18.27 -0.75 -2.13
CA GLN A 592 -18.74 -1.07 -0.79
C GLN A 592 -20.13 -0.48 -0.51
N ARG A 593 -20.42 0.74 -0.97
CA ARG A 593 -21.76 1.33 -0.87
C ARG A 593 -22.78 0.50 -1.65
N MET A 594 -22.50 0.19 -2.91
CA MET A 594 -23.37 -0.64 -3.75
C MET A 594 -23.63 -2.03 -3.14
N ALA A 595 -22.60 -2.64 -2.55
CA ALA A 595 -22.73 -3.92 -1.87
C ALA A 595 -23.64 -3.84 -0.63
N ASN A 596 -23.54 -2.74 0.14
CA ASN A 596 -24.43 -2.49 1.28
C ASN A 596 -25.88 -2.19 0.84
N GLU A 597 -26.07 -1.66 -0.37
CA GLU A 597 -27.38 -1.44 -1.02
C GLU A 597 -27.98 -2.72 -1.63
N GLY A 598 -27.30 -3.87 -1.49
CA GLY A 598 -27.80 -5.19 -1.91
C GLY A 598 -27.18 -5.74 -3.20
N GLU A 599 -26.22 -5.07 -3.82
CA GLU A 599 -25.51 -5.58 -4.99
C GLU A 599 -24.49 -6.67 -4.60
N SER A 600 -24.37 -7.74 -5.40
CA SER A 600 -23.48 -8.86 -5.06
C SER A 600 -22.03 -8.57 -5.43
N PHE A 601 -21.12 -8.74 -4.47
CA PHE A 601 -19.66 -8.77 -4.68
C PHE A 601 -19.06 -9.91 -3.85
N ARG A 602 -18.44 -10.90 -4.49
CA ARG A 602 -17.88 -12.07 -3.78
C ARG A 602 -16.58 -12.56 -4.41
N ILE A 603 -15.59 -12.92 -3.60
CA ILE A 603 -14.40 -13.62 -4.10
C ILE A 603 -14.69 -15.12 -4.28
N ILE A 604 -14.52 -15.63 -5.51
CA ILE A 604 -14.72 -17.06 -5.81
C ILE A 604 -13.44 -17.85 -5.54
N THR A 605 -12.31 -17.40 -6.11
CA THR A 605 -11.04 -18.11 -5.97
C THR A 605 -9.84 -17.19 -6.15
N ILE A 606 -8.71 -17.62 -5.60
CA ILE A 606 -7.41 -16.96 -5.73
C ILE A 606 -6.52 -17.89 -6.54
N LEU A 607 -5.98 -17.38 -7.65
CA LEU A 607 -5.07 -18.10 -8.53
C LEU A 607 -3.63 -17.66 -8.20
N GLU A 608 -2.83 -18.59 -7.70
CA GLU A 608 -1.43 -18.37 -7.33
C GLU A 608 -0.49 -19.02 -8.35
N ASN A 609 0.37 -18.22 -8.98
CA ASN A 609 1.53 -18.70 -9.74
C ASN A 609 2.81 -18.07 -9.15
N ALA A 610 3.96 -18.73 -9.34
CA ALA A 610 5.27 -18.41 -8.76
C ALA A 610 5.76 -16.94 -8.90
N SER A 611 5.12 -16.11 -9.73
CA SER A 611 5.49 -14.70 -9.94
C SER A 611 4.32 -13.70 -10.00
N LYS A 612 3.05 -14.14 -10.03
CA LYS A 612 1.87 -13.26 -10.12
C LYS A 612 0.63 -13.90 -9.47
N ARG A 613 -0.02 -13.17 -8.56
CA ARG A 613 -1.29 -13.57 -7.91
C ARG A 613 -2.48 -12.89 -8.60
N LYS A 614 -3.52 -13.65 -8.91
CA LYS A 614 -4.75 -13.15 -9.55
C LYS A 614 -5.96 -13.57 -8.71
N VAL A 615 -7.00 -12.73 -8.68
CA VAL A 615 -8.23 -13.02 -7.90
C VAL A 615 -9.42 -13.05 -8.85
N VAL A 616 -10.30 -14.03 -8.69
CA VAL A 616 -11.56 -14.11 -9.43
C VAL A 616 -12.69 -13.63 -8.53
N VAL A 617 -13.31 -12.52 -8.89
CA VAL A 617 -14.47 -11.93 -8.20
C VAL A 617 -15.74 -12.21 -9.01
N GLU A 618 -16.81 -12.61 -8.36
CA GLU A 618 -18.17 -12.64 -8.91
C GLU A 618 -18.89 -11.36 -8.47
N VAL A 619 -19.45 -10.62 -9.43
CA VAL A 619 -20.01 -9.29 -9.19
C VAL A 619 -21.34 -9.13 -9.93
N SER A 620 -22.24 -8.31 -9.40
CA SER A 620 -23.46 -7.95 -10.11
C SER A 620 -23.17 -7.17 -11.41
N PRO A 621 -24.11 -7.12 -12.36
CA PRO A 621 -23.92 -6.39 -13.61
C PRO A 621 -23.63 -4.89 -13.39
N LYS A 622 -24.27 -4.28 -12.39
CA LYS A 622 -24.03 -2.87 -12.02
C LYS A 622 -22.61 -2.64 -11.51
N ILE A 623 -22.12 -3.49 -10.60
CA ILE A 623 -20.75 -3.37 -10.09
C ILE A 623 -19.74 -3.62 -11.21
N ARG A 624 -20.01 -4.58 -12.13
CA ARG A 624 -19.17 -4.80 -13.31
C ARG A 624 -19.07 -3.55 -14.19
N GLN A 625 -20.20 -2.92 -14.52
CA GLN A 625 -20.20 -1.69 -15.34
C GLN A 625 -19.39 -0.58 -14.66
N PHE A 626 -19.53 -0.43 -13.34
CA PHE A 626 -18.74 0.51 -12.56
C PHE A 626 -17.23 0.21 -12.64
N ILE A 627 -16.81 -1.05 -12.44
CA ILE A 627 -15.40 -1.47 -12.53
C ILE A 627 -14.82 -1.15 -13.93
N LEU A 628 -15.59 -1.43 -14.99
CA LEU A 628 -15.15 -1.15 -16.36
C LEU A 628 -15.03 0.36 -16.63
N SER A 629 -15.95 1.18 -16.10
CA SER A 629 -15.90 2.65 -16.22
C SER A 629 -14.65 3.25 -15.56
N GLN A 630 -14.24 2.67 -14.42
CA GLN A 630 -13.05 3.08 -13.67
C GLN A 630 -11.76 2.42 -14.18
N ARG A 631 -11.84 1.61 -15.24
CA ARG A 631 -10.74 0.85 -15.85
C ARG A 631 -10.02 -0.12 -14.89
N GLY A 632 -10.68 -0.54 -13.80
CA GLY A 632 -10.10 -1.48 -12.84
C GLY A 632 -10.61 -1.33 -11.40
N LEU A 633 -9.97 -2.06 -10.49
CA LEU A 633 -10.22 -2.02 -9.05
C LEU A 633 -9.02 -1.43 -8.33
N ARG A 634 -9.26 -0.57 -7.33
CA ARG A 634 -8.18 -0.04 -6.49
C ARG A 634 -7.73 -1.10 -5.49
N ILE A 635 -6.42 -1.24 -5.36
CA ILE A 635 -5.75 -2.14 -4.42
C ILE A 635 -4.63 -1.35 -3.77
N GLY A 636 -4.91 -0.75 -2.61
CA GLY A 636 -4.06 0.31 -2.06
C GLY A 636 -3.96 1.48 -3.03
N PHE A 637 -2.76 1.83 -3.49
CA PHE A 637 -2.51 2.90 -4.45
C PHE A 637 -2.41 2.41 -5.91
N ILE A 638 -2.57 1.11 -6.17
CA ILE A 638 -2.49 0.54 -7.52
C ILE A 638 -3.90 0.37 -8.07
N LEU A 639 -4.14 0.83 -9.30
CA LEU A 639 -5.32 0.49 -10.06
C LEU A 639 -5.07 -0.83 -10.80
N ALA A 640 -5.64 -1.93 -10.29
CA ALA A 640 -5.50 -3.26 -10.86
C ALA A 640 -6.47 -3.45 -12.03
N SER A 641 -5.95 -3.90 -13.18
CA SER A 641 -6.79 -4.21 -14.33
C SER A 641 -7.70 -5.42 -14.05
N CYS A 642 -8.94 -5.32 -14.51
CA CYS A 642 -9.96 -6.34 -14.33
C CYS A 642 -10.51 -6.77 -15.70
N ASP A 643 -10.42 -8.06 -16.00
CA ASP A 643 -10.89 -8.63 -17.26
C ASP A 643 -12.02 -9.63 -17.01
N ASP A 644 -12.98 -9.78 -17.93
CA ASP A 644 -14.01 -10.81 -17.80
C ASP A 644 -13.39 -12.22 -17.73
N TYR A 645 -13.82 -13.00 -16.75
CA TYR A 645 -13.29 -14.33 -16.47
C TYR A 645 -14.36 -15.41 -16.70
N VAL A 646 -14.10 -16.31 -17.64
CA VAL A 646 -14.94 -17.48 -17.89
C VAL A 646 -14.14 -18.74 -17.57
N HIS A 647 -14.53 -19.45 -16.51
CA HIS A 647 -13.84 -20.67 -16.08
C HIS A 647 -14.22 -21.85 -16.99
N LEU A 648 -13.37 -22.17 -17.95
CA LEU A 648 -13.52 -23.35 -18.78
C LEU A 648 -12.89 -24.57 -18.08
N ILE A 649 -13.72 -25.50 -17.58
CA ILE A 649 -13.23 -26.72 -16.92
C ILE A 649 -12.56 -27.62 -17.95
N ARG A 650 -11.24 -27.84 -17.81
CA ARG A 650 -10.47 -28.83 -18.56
C ARG A 650 -9.91 -29.88 -17.61
N CYS A 651 -10.06 -31.14 -17.98
CA CYS A 651 -9.47 -32.26 -17.24
C CYS A 651 -7.94 -32.24 -17.38
N SER A 652 -7.22 -32.25 -16.26
CA SER A 652 -5.76 -32.29 -16.25
C SER A 652 -5.18 -33.66 -16.61
N LYS A 653 -6.00 -34.73 -16.63
CA LYS A 653 -5.61 -36.09 -17.01
C LYS A 653 -5.68 -36.28 -18.54
N CYS A 654 -6.86 -36.08 -19.13
CA CYS A 654 -7.08 -36.35 -20.55
C CYS A 654 -7.00 -35.10 -21.46
N CYS A 655 -6.86 -33.89 -20.90
CA CYS A 655 -6.85 -32.62 -21.63
C CYS A 655 -8.14 -32.25 -22.39
N LEU A 656 -9.26 -32.96 -22.17
CA LEU A 656 -10.58 -32.60 -22.72
C LEU A 656 -11.37 -31.66 -21.80
N TYR A 657 -12.30 -30.90 -22.37
CA TYR A 657 -13.17 -29.98 -21.64
C TYR A 657 -14.41 -30.68 -21.05
N GLY A 658 -14.97 -30.12 -19.98
CA GLY A 658 -16.30 -30.47 -19.46
C GLY A 658 -16.36 -31.47 -18.29
N HIS A 659 -15.22 -31.95 -17.78
CA HIS A 659 -15.15 -32.81 -16.59
C HIS A 659 -13.85 -32.59 -15.80
N ARG A 660 -13.83 -33.00 -14.53
CA ARG A 660 -12.65 -32.91 -13.65
C ARG A 660 -11.79 -34.17 -13.74
N LYS A 661 -10.56 -34.11 -13.24
CA LYS A 661 -9.64 -35.27 -13.19
C LYS A 661 -10.21 -36.44 -12.38
N THR A 662 -10.95 -36.16 -11.31
CA THR A 662 -11.62 -37.16 -10.45
C THR A 662 -12.62 -38.01 -11.22
N ASP A 663 -13.27 -37.42 -12.22
CA ASP A 663 -14.34 -38.07 -12.98
C ASP A 663 -13.83 -38.67 -14.30
N CYS A 664 -12.50 -38.66 -14.49
CA CYS A 664 -11.86 -39.01 -15.75
C CYS A 664 -11.38 -40.46 -15.77
N ARG A 665 -12.01 -41.28 -16.63
CA ARG A 665 -11.63 -42.68 -16.86
C ARG A 665 -10.53 -42.88 -17.90
N ALA A 666 -10.18 -41.84 -18.67
CA ALA A 666 -9.13 -41.92 -19.68
C ALA A 666 -7.72 -41.86 -19.07
N ASP A 667 -6.73 -42.32 -19.82
CA ASP A 667 -5.32 -42.28 -19.41
C ASP A 667 -4.75 -40.87 -19.37
N GLU A 668 -3.71 -40.70 -18.54
CA GLU A 668 -3.02 -39.42 -18.40
C GLU A 668 -2.15 -39.15 -19.63
N VAL A 669 -2.32 -37.96 -20.21
CA VAL A 669 -1.56 -37.54 -21.40
C VAL A 669 -0.85 -36.22 -21.14
N CYS A 670 0.29 -36.04 -21.81
CA CYS A 670 1.08 -34.82 -21.71
C CYS A 670 0.29 -33.60 -22.21
N SER A 671 0.26 -32.52 -21.44
CA SER A 671 -0.44 -31.30 -21.84
C SER A 671 0.26 -30.49 -22.95
N TRP A 672 1.52 -30.81 -23.24
CA TRP A 672 2.35 -30.18 -24.28
C TRP A 672 2.37 -31.02 -25.56
N LEU A 673 2.75 -32.30 -25.47
CA LEU A 673 2.89 -33.21 -26.63
C LEU A 673 1.76 -34.24 -26.79
N LEU A 674 0.81 -34.33 -25.86
CA LEU A 674 -0.25 -35.37 -25.83
C LEU A 674 0.22 -36.83 -25.79
N GLY A 675 1.52 -37.08 -25.57
CA GLY A 675 2.08 -38.43 -25.42
C GLY A 675 1.83 -39.05 -24.03
N PRO A 676 2.20 -40.34 -23.85
CA PRO A 676 1.99 -41.12 -22.61
C PRO A 676 3.02 -40.78 -21.52
N HIS A 677 3.21 -39.49 -21.25
CA HIS A 677 4.11 -38.98 -20.21
C HIS A 677 3.49 -37.74 -19.56
N THR A 678 3.98 -37.36 -18.37
CA THR A 678 3.50 -36.15 -17.69
C THR A 678 4.21 -34.90 -18.22
N TYR A 679 3.59 -33.73 -18.07
CA TYR A 679 4.20 -32.46 -18.47
C TYR A 679 5.58 -32.21 -17.82
N LYS A 680 5.81 -32.74 -16.60
CA LYS A 680 7.10 -32.60 -15.91
C LYS A 680 8.23 -33.34 -16.62
N ASN A 681 7.91 -34.46 -17.26
CA ASN A 681 8.86 -35.33 -17.95
C ASN A 681 8.80 -35.13 -19.48
N CYS A 682 8.23 -34.01 -19.93
CA CYS A 682 8.09 -33.70 -21.34
C CYS A 682 9.37 -33.05 -21.87
N ASP A 683 9.92 -33.60 -22.94
CA ASP A 683 10.96 -32.92 -23.72
C ASP A 683 10.34 -31.75 -24.50
N LYS A 684 10.80 -30.54 -24.20
CA LYS A 684 10.26 -29.29 -24.77
C LYS A 684 11.07 -28.81 -25.98
N SER A 685 12.09 -29.55 -26.39
CA SER A 685 12.93 -29.25 -27.56
C SER A 685 12.25 -29.61 -28.90
N PHE A 686 11.20 -30.44 -28.87
CA PHE A 686 10.44 -30.83 -30.05
C PHE A 686 9.70 -29.65 -30.69
N SER A 687 9.94 -29.42 -31.99
CA SER A 687 9.44 -28.29 -32.78
C SER A 687 8.04 -28.51 -33.40
N SER A 688 7.58 -29.76 -33.55
CA SER A 688 6.25 -30.06 -34.08
C SER A 688 5.20 -30.00 -32.96
N ARG A 689 4.33 -28.99 -33.01
CA ARG A 689 3.25 -28.82 -32.03
C ARG A 689 2.04 -29.66 -32.44
N PRO A 690 1.59 -30.65 -31.63
CA PRO A 690 0.39 -31.38 -31.95
C PRO A 690 -0.86 -30.49 -31.85
N ASN A 691 -1.93 -30.90 -32.54
CA ASN A 691 -3.25 -30.31 -32.31
C ASN A 691 -3.77 -30.77 -30.95
N CYS A 692 -4.33 -29.86 -30.15
CA CYS A 692 -4.83 -30.27 -28.84
C CYS A 692 -5.91 -31.36 -28.99
N ARG A 693 -5.98 -32.28 -28.01
CA ARG A 693 -6.90 -33.42 -28.02
C ARG A 693 -8.37 -33.04 -28.22
N ALA A 694 -8.76 -31.84 -27.80
CA ALA A 694 -10.09 -31.32 -28.02
C ALA A 694 -10.36 -31.00 -29.51
N CYS A 695 -9.40 -30.42 -30.22
CA CYS A 695 -9.52 -30.14 -31.66
C CYS A 695 -9.45 -31.43 -32.47
N GLU A 696 -8.57 -32.36 -32.09
CA GLU A 696 -8.48 -33.70 -32.68
C GLU A 696 -9.81 -34.45 -32.57
N LYS A 697 -10.40 -34.50 -31.37
CA LYS A 697 -11.71 -35.13 -31.14
C LYS A 697 -12.85 -34.48 -31.94
N ASN A 698 -12.79 -33.17 -32.17
CA ASN A 698 -13.80 -32.43 -32.93
C ASN A 698 -13.46 -32.32 -34.43
N LYS A 699 -12.39 -32.98 -34.91
CA LYS A 699 -11.91 -32.94 -36.30
C LYS A 699 -11.71 -31.51 -36.84
N LEU A 700 -11.24 -30.58 -35.99
CA LEU A 700 -11.01 -29.18 -36.37
C LEU A 700 -9.53 -28.97 -36.77
N LYS A 701 -9.31 -28.32 -37.92
CA LYS A 701 -7.97 -27.89 -38.36
C LYS A 701 -7.51 -26.71 -37.50
N SER A 702 -6.31 -26.80 -36.93
CA SER A 702 -5.62 -25.69 -36.25
C SER A 702 -4.12 -25.75 -36.50
N ASP A 703 -3.42 -24.62 -36.34
CA ASP A 703 -1.97 -24.47 -36.62
C ASP A 703 -1.05 -25.13 -35.56
N GLY A 704 -1.52 -26.19 -34.88
CA GLY A 704 -0.79 -26.84 -33.79
C GLY A 704 -0.72 -25.99 -32.52
N HIS A 705 -1.24 -26.49 -31.41
CA HIS A 705 -1.19 -25.76 -30.13
C HIS A 705 -1.28 -26.71 -28.94
N ALA A 706 -0.56 -26.36 -27.88
CA ALA A 706 -0.60 -27.11 -26.63
C ALA A 706 -1.99 -27.02 -25.99
N ALA A 707 -2.35 -28.01 -25.16
CA ALA A 707 -3.70 -28.09 -24.59
C ALA A 707 -4.08 -26.84 -23.77
N TYR A 708 -3.10 -26.14 -23.19
CA TYR A 708 -3.29 -24.96 -22.33
C TYR A 708 -3.29 -23.60 -23.09
N GLU A 709 -3.04 -23.57 -24.40
CA GLU A 709 -3.08 -22.35 -25.22
C GLU A 709 -4.53 -22.00 -25.65
N LEU A 710 -5.36 -21.58 -24.69
CA LEU A 710 -6.81 -21.35 -24.87
C LEU A 710 -7.16 -20.35 -26.00
N SER A 711 -6.35 -19.30 -26.20
CA SER A 711 -6.57 -18.28 -27.24
C SER A 711 -6.39 -18.82 -28.66
N LYS A 712 -5.65 -19.91 -28.83
CA LYS A 712 -5.40 -20.57 -30.13
C LYS A 712 -6.36 -21.73 -30.41
N CYS A 713 -7.13 -22.18 -29.43
CA CYS A 713 -8.02 -23.35 -29.54
C CYS A 713 -9.44 -22.96 -30.02
N PRO A 714 -9.88 -23.36 -31.23
CA PRO A 714 -11.24 -23.06 -31.73
C PRO A 714 -12.35 -23.68 -30.86
N VAL A 715 -12.13 -24.90 -30.34
CA VAL A 715 -13.08 -25.56 -29.43
C VAL A 715 -13.25 -24.75 -28.14
N ALA A 716 -12.14 -24.25 -27.57
CA ALA A 716 -12.18 -23.42 -26.37
C ALA A 716 -12.92 -22.10 -26.61
N LYS A 717 -12.69 -21.44 -27.76
CA LYS A 717 -13.43 -20.22 -28.14
C LYS A 717 -14.94 -20.49 -28.24
N LYS A 718 -15.35 -21.56 -28.91
CA LYS A 718 -16.75 -21.94 -29.07
C LYS A 718 -17.43 -22.27 -27.73
N LEU A 719 -16.76 -23.01 -26.85
CA LEU A 719 -17.28 -23.32 -25.52
C LEU A 719 -17.35 -22.08 -24.62
N THR A 720 -16.35 -21.20 -24.69
CA THR A 720 -16.33 -19.94 -23.95
C THR A 720 -17.47 -19.02 -24.40
N ALA A 721 -17.72 -18.90 -25.71
CA ALA A 721 -18.85 -18.14 -26.24
C ALA A 721 -20.20 -18.70 -25.74
N ARG A 722 -20.36 -20.03 -25.73
CA ARG A 722 -21.56 -20.67 -25.17
C ARG A 722 -21.74 -20.38 -23.68
N LEU A 723 -20.67 -20.46 -22.89
CA LEU A 723 -20.74 -20.17 -21.46
C LEU A 723 -21.07 -18.70 -21.17
N LYS A 724 -20.63 -17.76 -22.02
CA LYS A 724 -20.96 -16.34 -21.90
C LYS A 724 -22.46 -16.05 -22.03
N ASN A 725 -23.22 -16.85 -22.78
CA ASN A 725 -24.67 -16.67 -22.93
C ASN A 725 -25.44 -16.93 -21.62
N ASN A 726 -24.86 -17.71 -20.70
CA ASN A 726 -25.45 -18.04 -19.40
C ASN A 726 -25.01 -17.07 -18.28
N ILE A 727 -24.35 -15.97 -18.64
CA ILE A 727 -23.84 -14.95 -17.70
C ILE A 727 -24.55 -13.63 -17.95
N GLN A 728 -25.02 -12.99 -16.88
CA GLN A 728 -25.71 -11.70 -16.95
C GLN A 728 -24.70 -10.54 -17.00
N PHE A 729 -24.15 -10.25 -18.18
CA PHE A 729 -23.15 -9.18 -18.32
C PHE A 729 -23.70 -7.75 -18.30
N ASN A 730 -25.01 -7.57 -18.53
CA ASN A 730 -25.68 -6.26 -18.61
C ASN A 730 -26.65 -6.07 -17.45
#